data_AF-A0A0R3W2G3-F1
#
_entry.id   AF-A0A0R3W2G3-F1
#
_cell.length_a   1.000
_cell.length_b   1.000
_cell.length_c   1.000
_cell.angle_alpha   90.00
_cell.angle_beta   90.00
_cell.angle_gamma   90.00
#
_symmetry.space_group_name_H-M   'P 1'
#
loop_
_entity.id
_entity.type
_entity.pdbx_description
1 polymer ?
#
loop_
_entity_poly.entity_id
_entity_poly.type
_entity_poly.pdbx_seq_one_letter_code
_entity_poly.pdbx_strand_id
1 'polypeptide(L)'
;MEKYLFYRSFPGPPDINDVEVCALAKRYSVPNHPGMVDYRRFASDVARINTEEEIAKRGVPNKEASSDVHQLNKTDLQTPSVHQVLERIGFAVYRRGIRVQDFFIDFDPLRHDEITENQFKLALDRALGSEIQPKDAQKLANFFRSKKNRDMIAYRQFCREVDFYFQEMDLEKRPLVQPRRPYPGALSRPLPLLGEEERMKLSEVITRLWEKVRRERIPTYQYFRDYDAGTSLSQKITPSQLARLLHFLKLEVSPEECRLLSLKFADPTANYVNYAAFCEAIDPFYKAAAPVPQAIEDPPPTPPKPKIGEVPKTLQGTDWTALSTPMTTSDGDDVPVDLLMTRIRHIVLVNRIQLNRFFEDFDPLHSGRVSRSQFARALSGAGVTRIGLHDLTPVQLDKLANVYVWPNDVTRVDWRRFVYDVNTVFTLSEIEQNPRLRVLPLSVHVVPKPGTGDWDSATGEMKDRYECAMQDLRRNILERRVDMKPEFKAFTKVNRGHVSLYNLKQIIASLNFHIPDEQLDAIAAKYADDEGFNYWRFLADLEPPSKESLHYEYPHRIARMREAFNKTGKPVEAEPVIHDVEGIMDYIKREVYQQRIRLSEWFRDYDPLKHGHISRQRFRRALSLLPIPLKETELSCIEGYFKAKDANEIRWKDFCEEIEQIFTTPFLEKDPLKEADVYTPESVVSRNCLPIEMSEAADRAMRKISGMVRAKRTQLTQWFRDFDKTHRMTLSAGQFQRVLTNLGVAIDISKEEWNALNARYRHQIGLIDDIDYLAFSDDIYRLAGMEHRTP
;
A
#
# COMPACT_ATOMS: atom_id res chain seq x y z
N MET A 1 -66.91 29.46 -18.85
CA MET A 1 -65.74 30.19 -18.34
C MET A 1 -64.54 29.24 -18.36
N GLU A 2 -63.80 29.12 -19.47
CA GLU A 2 -62.55 28.33 -19.53
C GLU A 2 -61.79 28.63 -20.86
N LYS A 3 -61.21 29.84 -20.99
CA LYS A 3 -60.50 30.24 -22.23
C LYS A 3 -59.14 30.97 -22.02
N TYR A 4 -58.58 30.98 -20.80
CA TYR A 4 -57.58 32.00 -20.44
C TYR A 4 -56.19 31.53 -19.96
N LEU A 5 -55.82 30.24 -20.06
CA LEU A 5 -54.50 29.78 -19.59
C LEU A 5 -53.35 29.97 -20.60
N PHE A 6 -53.62 29.79 -21.90
CA PHE A 6 -52.61 30.02 -22.95
C PHE A 6 -52.30 31.51 -23.13
N TYR A 7 -53.32 32.36 -23.16
CA TYR A 7 -53.18 33.82 -23.31
C TYR A 7 -52.32 34.46 -22.21
N ARG A 8 -52.47 34.02 -20.96
CA ARG A 8 -51.72 34.59 -19.82
C ARG A 8 -50.24 34.21 -19.80
N SER A 9 -49.87 33.15 -20.52
CA SER A 9 -48.57 32.48 -20.38
C SER A 9 -47.78 32.42 -21.68
N PHE A 10 -48.24 33.07 -22.76
CA PHE A 10 -47.55 33.07 -24.05
C PHE A 10 -46.37 34.07 -24.00
N PRO A 11 -45.11 33.61 -24.07
CA PRO A 11 -43.92 34.46 -23.90
C PRO A 11 -43.49 35.15 -25.21
N GLY A 12 -44.44 35.39 -26.12
CA GLY A 12 -44.18 35.91 -27.46
C GLY A 12 -43.71 37.38 -27.47
N PRO A 13 -43.18 37.84 -28.62
CA PRO A 13 -42.71 39.22 -28.75
C PRO A 13 -43.88 40.23 -28.62
N PRO A 14 -43.62 41.46 -28.14
CA PRO A 14 -44.66 42.40 -27.68
C PRO A 14 -45.56 42.97 -28.80
N ASP A 15 -45.23 42.68 -30.05
CA ASP A 15 -45.91 43.10 -31.27
C ASP A 15 -47.00 42.13 -31.75
N ILE A 16 -47.13 40.95 -31.13
CA ILE A 16 -48.19 39.99 -31.46
C ILE A 16 -49.54 40.44 -30.88
N ASN A 17 -50.59 40.48 -31.71
CA ASN A 17 -51.91 40.92 -31.25
C ASN A 17 -52.74 39.75 -30.69
N ASP A 18 -53.75 40.08 -29.88
CA ASP A 18 -54.61 39.07 -29.23
C ASP A 18 -55.34 38.18 -30.25
N VAL A 19 -55.59 38.66 -31.47
CA VAL A 19 -56.25 37.88 -32.52
C VAL A 19 -55.33 36.80 -33.08
N GLU A 20 -54.05 37.10 -33.26
CA GLU A 20 -52.99 36.18 -33.70
C GLU A 20 -52.70 35.11 -32.66
N VAL A 21 -52.65 35.49 -31.37
CA VAL A 21 -52.52 34.52 -30.27
C VAL A 21 -53.72 33.58 -30.24
N CYS A 22 -54.94 34.06 -30.55
CA CYS A 22 -56.13 33.21 -30.70
C CYS A 22 -55.99 32.22 -31.85
N ALA A 23 -55.47 32.69 -32.98
CA ALA A 23 -55.29 31.87 -34.18
C ALA A 23 -54.26 30.76 -33.92
N LEU A 24 -53.16 31.06 -33.23
CA LEU A 24 -52.16 30.07 -32.80
C LEU A 24 -52.78 29.06 -31.83
N ALA A 25 -53.51 29.52 -30.82
CA ALA A 25 -54.18 28.64 -29.85
C ALA A 25 -55.17 27.68 -30.53
N LYS A 26 -55.90 28.14 -31.56
CA LYS A 26 -56.80 27.29 -32.36
C LYS A 26 -56.03 26.30 -33.22
N ARG A 27 -55.00 26.76 -33.94
CA ARG A 27 -54.22 25.94 -34.88
C ARG A 27 -53.53 24.77 -34.19
N TYR A 28 -53.03 25.00 -32.98
CA TYR A 28 -52.34 23.98 -32.18
C TYR A 28 -53.22 23.41 -31.08
N SER A 29 -54.55 23.58 -31.16
CA SER A 29 -55.46 22.97 -30.19
C SER A 29 -55.42 21.44 -30.26
N VAL A 30 -55.52 20.79 -29.10
CA VAL A 30 -55.54 19.34 -29.01
C VAL A 30 -56.96 18.83 -29.33
N PRO A 31 -57.13 17.96 -30.35
CA PRO A 31 -58.42 17.34 -30.62
C PRO A 31 -58.85 16.53 -29.38
N ASN A 32 -60.08 16.73 -28.92
CA ASN A 32 -60.70 16.12 -27.72
C ASN A 32 -60.46 16.82 -26.38
N HIS A 33 -59.69 17.91 -26.32
CA HIS A 33 -59.52 18.71 -25.09
C HIS A 33 -59.73 20.22 -25.36
N PRO A 34 -60.97 20.73 -25.30
CA PRO A 34 -61.26 22.13 -25.59
C PRO A 34 -60.53 23.05 -24.61
N GLY A 35 -59.64 23.91 -25.12
CA GLY A 35 -58.87 24.88 -24.35
C GLY A 35 -57.39 24.52 -24.12
N MET A 36 -56.94 23.31 -24.49
CA MET A 36 -55.53 22.91 -24.44
C MET A 36 -54.83 23.06 -25.80
N VAL A 37 -53.57 23.52 -25.76
CA VAL A 37 -52.73 23.78 -26.93
C VAL A 37 -51.47 22.93 -26.85
N ASP A 38 -51.13 22.20 -27.92
CA ASP A 38 -49.92 21.39 -28.06
C ASP A 38 -48.72 22.28 -28.41
N TYR A 39 -48.06 22.80 -27.37
CA TYR A 39 -46.90 23.68 -27.51
C TYR A 39 -45.68 23.01 -28.16
N ARG A 40 -45.57 21.66 -28.13
CA ARG A 40 -44.44 20.94 -28.73
C ARG A 40 -44.51 20.96 -30.26
N ARG A 41 -45.72 20.82 -30.81
CA ARG A 41 -45.95 20.99 -32.24
C ARG A 41 -45.64 22.41 -32.71
N PHE A 42 -46.08 23.41 -31.95
CA PHE A 42 -45.75 24.80 -32.24
C PHE A 42 -44.23 25.05 -32.26
N ALA A 43 -43.49 24.58 -31.23
CA ALA A 43 -42.04 24.75 -31.17
C ALA A 43 -41.29 24.07 -32.33
N SER A 44 -41.74 22.88 -32.74
CA SER A 44 -41.14 22.16 -33.88
C SER A 44 -41.35 22.88 -35.21
N ASP A 45 -42.53 23.47 -35.41
CA ASP A 45 -42.82 24.24 -36.63
C ASP A 45 -41.97 25.51 -36.71
N VAL A 46 -41.80 26.23 -35.60
CA VAL A 46 -40.94 27.44 -35.54
C VAL A 46 -39.48 27.08 -35.86
N ALA A 47 -38.97 25.98 -35.31
CA ALA A 47 -37.61 25.52 -35.59
C ALA A 47 -37.41 25.16 -37.08
N ARG A 48 -38.41 24.53 -37.70
CA ARG A 48 -38.39 24.20 -39.13
C ARG A 48 -38.35 25.46 -40.00
N ILE A 49 -39.21 26.43 -39.72
CA ILE A 49 -39.25 27.71 -40.45
C ILE A 49 -37.91 28.44 -40.35
N ASN A 50 -37.31 28.49 -39.16
CA ASN A 50 -36.00 29.13 -38.98
C ASN A 50 -34.89 28.45 -39.79
N THR A 51 -34.96 27.11 -39.92
CA THR A 51 -34.01 26.33 -40.74
C THR A 51 -34.21 26.61 -42.24
N GLU A 52 -35.46 26.68 -42.68
CA GLU A 52 -35.83 27.02 -44.06
C GLU A 52 -35.40 28.47 -44.39
N GLU A 53 -35.51 29.39 -43.45
CA GLU A 53 -35.08 30.78 -43.58
C GLU A 53 -33.55 30.92 -43.67
N GLU A 54 -32.79 30.13 -42.89
CA GLU A 54 -31.32 30.08 -43.00
C GLU A 54 -30.86 29.51 -44.35
N ILE A 55 -31.57 28.50 -44.88
CA ILE A 55 -31.31 27.94 -46.23
C ILE A 55 -31.61 28.99 -47.31
N ALA A 56 -32.70 29.76 -47.16
CA ALA A 56 -33.05 30.84 -48.07
C ALA A 56 -32.04 32.01 -48.02
N LYS A 57 -31.48 32.32 -46.84
CA LYS A 57 -30.49 33.40 -46.66
C LYS A 57 -29.09 33.05 -47.14
N ARG A 58 -28.67 31.78 -47.03
CA ARG A 58 -27.28 31.37 -47.29
C ARG A 58 -27.08 30.55 -48.57
N GLY A 59 -28.14 30.13 -49.25
CA GLY A 59 -28.07 29.32 -50.47
C GLY A 59 -27.61 27.88 -50.22
N VAL A 60 -27.98 26.97 -51.13
CA VAL A 60 -27.72 25.52 -50.99
C VAL A 60 -26.26 25.20 -51.38
N PRO A 61 -25.46 24.51 -50.52
CA PRO A 61 -24.07 24.19 -50.84
C PRO A 61 -23.93 23.10 -51.92
N ASN A 62 -22.94 23.28 -52.80
CA ASN A 62 -22.71 22.51 -54.02
C ASN A 62 -22.19 21.08 -53.75
N LYS A 63 -22.67 20.10 -54.54
CA LYS A 63 -22.27 18.68 -54.56
C LYS A 63 -21.41 18.41 -55.80
N GLU A 64 -20.23 17.80 -55.64
CA GLU A 64 -19.52 17.05 -56.69
C GLU A 64 -19.06 15.71 -56.08
N ALA A 65 -19.81 14.62 -56.28
CA ALA A 65 -19.60 13.54 -57.28
C ALA A 65 -18.38 12.65 -56.94
N SER A 66 -18.45 11.84 -55.88
CA SER A 66 -18.81 10.40 -55.87
C SER A 66 -17.77 9.44 -56.46
N SER A 67 -17.05 8.78 -55.56
CA SER A 67 -16.77 7.35 -55.67
C SER A 67 -17.06 6.73 -54.30
N ASP A 68 -17.99 5.77 -54.31
CA ASP A 68 -18.82 5.28 -53.20
C ASP A 68 -18.05 4.92 -51.92
N VAL A 69 -17.92 5.92 -51.05
CA VAL A 69 -17.81 5.73 -49.60
C VAL A 69 -19.22 5.88 -49.05
N HIS A 70 -19.80 4.78 -48.54
CA HIS A 70 -20.98 4.85 -47.69
C HIS A 70 -20.67 5.67 -46.43
N GLN A 71 -20.85 6.99 -46.51
CA GLN A 71 -20.89 7.88 -45.36
C GLN A 71 -22.22 7.66 -44.64
N LEU A 72 -22.17 6.84 -43.58
CA LEU A 72 -23.24 6.72 -42.59
C LEU A 72 -23.47 8.06 -41.90
N ASN A 73 -24.74 8.43 -41.74
CA ASN A 73 -25.19 9.65 -41.09
C ASN A 73 -24.64 9.77 -39.67
N LYS A 74 -24.25 10.98 -39.26
CA LYS A 74 -23.59 11.29 -37.97
C LYS A 74 -24.47 11.09 -36.72
N THR A 75 -25.74 10.71 -36.88
CA THR A 75 -26.62 10.25 -35.79
C THR A 75 -26.70 8.72 -35.65
N ASP A 76 -26.19 7.96 -36.63
CA ASP A 76 -26.05 6.49 -36.51
C ASP A 76 -24.73 6.09 -35.84
N LEU A 77 -23.80 7.03 -35.65
CA LEU A 77 -22.52 6.83 -34.95
C LEU A 77 -22.63 6.78 -33.41
N GLN A 78 -23.84 6.77 -32.85
CA GLN A 78 -24.05 6.55 -31.40
C GLN A 78 -24.78 5.25 -31.04
N THR A 79 -25.20 4.45 -32.03
CA THR A 79 -25.69 3.09 -31.74
C THR A 79 -24.60 2.06 -31.98
N PRO A 80 -24.12 1.35 -30.95
CA PRO A 80 -23.11 0.31 -31.16
C PRO A 80 -23.67 -0.77 -32.10
N SER A 81 -22.85 -1.20 -33.05
CA SER A 81 -23.18 -2.30 -33.96
C SER A 81 -23.35 -3.60 -33.16
N VAL A 82 -24.09 -4.59 -33.69
CA VAL A 82 -24.28 -5.87 -33.00
C VAL A 82 -22.93 -6.52 -32.65
N HIS A 83 -21.95 -6.40 -33.55
CA HIS A 83 -20.58 -6.88 -33.33
C HIS A 83 -19.86 -6.11 -32.22
N GLN A 84 -20.02 -4.78 -32.14
CA GLN A 84 -19.46 -3.98 -31.04
C GLN A 84 -20.14 -4.29 -29.70
N VAL A 85 -21.44 -4.62 -29.70
CA VAL A 85 -22.16 -5.07 -28.50
C VAL A 85 -21.66 -6.45 -28.08
N LEU A 86 -21.49 -7.39 -29.02
CA LEU A 86 -20.93 -8.72 -28.76
C LEU A 86 -19.52 -8.66 -28.21
N GLU A 87 -18.67 -7.81 -28.79
CA GLU A 87 -17.31 -7.58 -28.33
C GLU A 87 -17.29 -7.03 -26.90
N ARG A 88 -18.10 -6.00 -26.61
CA ARG A 88 -18.27 -5.46 -25.25
C ARG A 88 -18.73 -6.51 -24.25
N ILE A 89 -19.66 -7.38 -24.66
CA ILE A 89 -20.15 -8.48 -23.83
C ILE A 89 -19.05 -9.53 -23.62
N GLY A 90 -18.35 -9.96 -24.67
CA GLY A 90 -17.24 -10.90 -24.57
C GLY A 90 -16.15 -10.43 -23.61
N PHE A 91 -15.79 -9.15 -23.68
CA PHE A 91 -14.85 -8.54 -22.72
C PHE A 91 -15.36 -8.57 -21.28
N ALA A 92 -16.64 -8.26 -21.06
CA ALA A 92 -17.26 -8.28 -19.73
C ALA A 92 -17.31 -9.70 -19.14
N VAL A 93 -17.67 -10.68 -19.96
CA VAL A 93 -17.73 -12.11 -19.63
C VAL A 93 -16.36 -12.64 -19.26
N TYR A 94 -15.35 -12.36 -20.09
CA TYR A 94 -13.96 -12.76 -19.84
C TYR A 94 -13.41 -12.13 -18.56
N ARG A 95 -13.61 -10.82 -18.35
CA ARG A 95 -13.16 -10.09 -17.16
C ARG A 95 -13.74 -10.66 -15.86
N ARG A 96 -14.98 -11.11 -15.88
CA ARG A 96 -15.66 -11.68 -14.70
C ARG A 96 -15.49 -13.19 -14.57
N GLY A 97 -14.83 -13.85 -15.54
CA GLY A 97 -14.70 -15.31 -15.56
C GLY A 97 -16.04 -16.04 -15.63
N ILE A 98 -17.02 -15.43 -16.31
CA ILE A 98 -18.40 -15.95 -16.39
C ILE A 98 -18.47 -16.88 -17.61
N ARG A 99 -19.10 -18.04 -17.48
CA ARG A 99 -19.50 -18.85 -18.63
C ARG A 99 -20.94 -18.54 -18.95
N VAL A 100 -21.19 -17.79 -20.03
CA VAL A 100 -22.54 -17.28 -20.32
C VAL A 100 -23.53 -18.42 -20.56
N GLN A 101 -23.04 -19.54 -21.11
CA GLN A 101 -23.85 -20.74 -21.32
C GLN A 101 -24.50 -21.24 -20.02
N ASP A 102 -23.83 -21.15 -18.87
CA ASP A 102 -24.33 -21.66 -17.58
C ASP A 102 -25.64 -20.94 -17.15
N PHE A 103 -25.84 -19.69 -17.57
CA PHE A 103 -27.04 -18.88 -17.24
C PHE A 103 -28.24 -19.16 -18.15
N PHE A 104 -28.02 -19.85 -19.26
CA PHE A 104 -29.08 -20.24 -20.20
C PHE A 104 -29.53 -21.70 -20.02
N ILE A 105 -28.72 -22.56 -19.39
CA ILE A 105 -29.04 -23.98 -19.15
C ILE A 105 -30.32 -24.12 -18.33
N ASP A 106 -30.54 -23.26 -17.33
CA ASP A 106 -31.74 -23.29 -16.47
C ASP A 106 -33.05 -22.99 -17.24
N PHE A 107 -32.96 -22.31 -18.38
CA PHE A 107 -34.11 -21.95 -19.21
C PHE A 107 -34.37 -22.94 -20.36
N ASP A 108 -33.45 -23.87 -20.62
CA ASP A 108 -33.57 -24.95 -21.62
C ASP A 108 -33.14 -26.31 -21.04
N PRO A 109 -33.91 -26.88 -20.08
CA PRO A 109 -33.57 -28.15 -19.43
C PRO A 109 -33.53 -29.33 -20.39
N LEU A 110 -34.17 -29.22 -21.55
CA LEU A 110 -34.26 -30.25 -22.58
C LEU A 110 -33.22 -30.08 -23.70
N ARG A 111 -32.36 -29.06 -23.64
CA ARG A 111 -31.26 -28.78 -24.59
C ARG A 111 -31.72 -28.67 -26.04
N HIS A 112 -32.82 -27.97 -26.28
CA HIS A 112 -33.29 -27.64 -27.62
C HIS A 112 -32.46 -26.56 -28.32
N ASP A 113 -31.51 -25.92 -27.61
CA ASP A 113 -30.63 -24.85 -28.06
C ASP A 113 -31.38 -23.54 -28.44
N GLU A 114 -32.66 -23.45 -28.06
CA GLU A 114 -33.58 -22.33 -28.36
C GLU A 114 -34.36 -21.92 -27.10
N ILE A 115 -34.47 -20.61 -26.84
CA ILE A 115 -35.24 -20.06 -25.71
C ILE A 115 -36.10 -18.87 -26.14
N THR A 116 -37.11 -18.50 -25.36
CA THR A 116 -37.97 -17.34 -25.68
C THR A 116 -37.24 -16.01 -25.49
N GLU A 117 -37.73 -14.95 -26.16
CA GLU A 117 -37.12 -13.62 -26.09
C GLU A 117 -37.05 -13.04 -24.66
N ASN A 118 -38.08 -13.27 -23.85
CA ASN A 118 -38.08 -12.79 -22.47
C ASN A 118 -37.09 -13.56 -21.59
N GLN A 119 -36.99 -14.89 -21.77
CA GLN A 119 -36.00 -15.70 -21.07
C GLN A 119 -34.57 -15.31 -21.46
N PHE A 120 -34.33 -15.00 -22.74
CA PHE A 120 -33.03 -14.54 -23.22
C PHE A 120 -32.62 -13.20 -22.56
N LYS A 121 -33.53 -12.23 -22.47
CA LYS A 121 -33.27 -10.94 -21.80
C LYS A 121 -33.01 -11.12 -20.31
N LEU A 122 -33.77 -11.99 -19.63
CA LEU A 122 -33.58 -12.28 -18.20
C LEU A 122 -32.26 -12.99 -17.92
N ALA A 123 -31.87 -13.95 -18.77
CA ALA A 123 -30.60 -14.64 -18.64
C ALA A 123 -29.41 -13.69 -18.89
N LEU A 124 -29.50 -12.79 -19.87
CA LEU A 124 -28.51 -11.74 -20.11
C LEU A 124 -28.40 -10.75 -18.96
N ASP A 125 -29.53 -10.31 -18.40
CA ASP A 125 -29.56 -9.40 -17.26
C ASP A 125 -28.96 -10.06 -16.00
N ARG A 126 -29.22 -11.36 -15.79
CA ARG A 126 -28.58 -12.13 -14.70
C ARG A 126 -27.08 -12.31 -14.90
N ALA A 127 -26.63 -12.54 -16.13
CA ALA A 127 -25.21 -12.75 -16.44
C ALA A 127 -24.39 -11.43 -16.38
N LEU A 128 -24.95 -10.32 -16.84
CA LEU A 128 -24.19 -9.09 -17.12
C LEU A 128 -24.70 -7.84 -16.38
N GLY A 129 -25.95 -7.86 -15.91
CA GLY A 129 -26.57 -6.78 -15.14
C GLY A 129 -26.60 -5.45 -15.90
N SER A 130 -26.25 -4.36 -15.21
CA SER A 130 -26.30 -2.98 -15.73
C SER A 130 -25.35 -2.67 -16.91
N GLU A 131 -24.52 -3.63 -17.35
CA GLU A 131 -23.59 -3.44 -18.46
C GLU A 131 -24.25 -3.55 -19.85
N ILE A 132 -25.43 -4.17 -19.93
CA ILE A 132 -26.25 -4.23 -21.14
C ILE A 132 -27.40 -3.23 -21.06
N GLN A 133 -27.53 -2.38 -22.08
CA GLN A 133 -28.68 -1.50 -22.22
C GLN A 133 -29.87 -2.29 -22.81
N PRO A 134 -31.13 -2.00 -22.40
CA PRO A 134 -32.31 -2.70 -22.93
C PRO A 134 -32.42 -2.65 -24.47
N LYS A 135 -31.95 -1.56 -25.08
CA LYS A 135 -31.90 -1.39 -26.54
C LYS A 135 -30.87 -2.31 -27.20
N ASP A 136 -29.76 -2.59 -26.52
CA ASP A 136 -28.70 -3.48 -27.01
C ASP A 136 -29.12 -4.95 -26.86
N ALA A 137 -29.78 -5.31 -25.75
CA ALA A 137 -30.39 -6.62 -25.57
C ALA A 137 -31.43 -6.94 -26.65
N GLN A 138 -32.28 -5.97 -27.01
CA GLN A 138 -33.26 -6.14 -28.09
C GLN A 138 -32.60 -6.37 -29.45
N LYS A 139 -31.50 -5.68 -29.74
CA LYS A 139 -30.74 -5.87 -30.98
C LYS A 139 -30.13 -7.27 -31.07
N LEU A 140 -29.56 -7.77 -29.98
CA LEU A 140 -29.04 -9.14 -29.92
C LEU A 140 -30.16 -10.17 -30.09
N ALA A 141 -31.30 -9.96 -29.43
CA ALA A 141 -32.46 -10.83 -29.56
C ALA A 141 -32.96 -10.91 -31.01
N ASN A 142 -32.98 -9.77 -31.72
CA ASN A 142 -33.36 -9.73 -33.13
C ASN A 142 -32.33 -10.40 -34.04
N PHE A 143 -31.02 -10.29 -33.72
CA PHE A 143 -29.93 -10.85 -34.53
C PHE A 143 -29.81 -12.38 -34.39
N PHE A 144 -30.00 -12.92 -33.19
CA PHE A 144 -29.92 -14.35 -32.89
C PHE A 144 -31.28 -15.08 -32.94
N ARG A 145 -32.29 -14.46 -33.54
CA ARG A 145 -33.62 -15.06 -33.71
C ARG A 145 -33.52 -16.34 -34.56
N SER A 146 -34.13 -17.42 -34.10
CA SER A 146 -34.02 -18.73 -34.75
C SER A 146 -34.62 -18.70 -36.15
N LYS A 147 -33.93 -19.34 -37.09
CA LYS A 147 -34.41 -19.53 -38.47
C LYS A 147 -35.56 -20.55 -38.54
N LYS A 148 -35.73 -21.38 -37.52
CA LYS A 148 -36.77 -22.43 -37.44
C LYS A 148 -38.07 -21.90 -36.83
N ASN A 149 -37.96 -21.15 -35.73
CA ASN A 149 -39.09 -20.57 -35.00
C ASN A 149 -38.86 -19.07 -34.80
N ARG A 150 -39.70 -18.22 -35.40
CA ARG A 150 -39.53 -16.76 -35.35
C ARG A 150 -39.67 -16.16 -33.96
N ASP A 151 -40.29 -16.85 -33.01
CA ASP A 151 -40.50 -16.35 -31.64
C ASP A 151 -39.44 -16.85 -30.65
N MET A 152 -38.49 -17.67 -31.13
CA MET A 152 -37.42 -18.27 -30.32
C MET A 152 -36.04 -17.73 -30.72
N ILE A 153 -35.09 -17.74 -29.79
CA ILE A 153 -33.72 -17.23 -29.96
C ILE A 153 -32.74 -18.39 -29.81
N ALA A 154 -31.84 -18.52 -30.79
CA ALA A 154 -30.78 -19.52 -30.81
C ALA A 154 -29.63 -19.12 -29.87
N TYR A 155 -29.86 -19.24 -28.56
CA TYR A 155 -28.93 -18.77 -27.53
C TYR A 155 -27.58 -19.48 -27.60
N ARG A 156 -27.51 -20.72 -28.10
CA ARG A 156 -26.25 -21.45 -28.25
C ARG A 156 -25.35 -20.86 -29.32
N GLN A 157 -25.93 -20.26 -30.36
CA GLN A 157 -25.16 -19.52 -31.36
C GLN A 157 -24.64 -18.21 -30.78
N PHE A 158 -25.44 -17.52 -29.97
CA PHE A 158 -24.99 -16.36 -29.21
C PHE A 158 -23.84 -16.70 -28.24
N CYS A 159 -23.97 -17.76 -27.45
CA CYS A 159 -22.91 -18.19 -26.52
C CYS A 159 -21.62 -18.52 -27.27
N ARG A 160 -21.71 -19.20 -28.42
CA ARG A 160 -20.53 -19.46 -29.28
C ARG A 160 -19.87 -18.17 -29.75
N GLU A 161 -20.62 -17.19 -30.24
CA GLU A 161 -20.03 -15.93 -30.70
C GLU A 161 -19.39 -15.14 -29.55
N VAL A 162 -19.94 -15.19 -28.33
CA VAL A 162 -19.38 -14.51 -27.16
C VAL A 162 -18.15 -15.23 -26.60
N ASP A 163 -18.17 -16.56 -26.55
CA ASP A 163 -17.07 -17.38 -26.04
C ASP A 163 -15.91 -17.48 -27.06
N PHE A 164 -16.23 -17.48 -28.37
CA PHE A 164 -15.25 -17.56 -29.47
C PHE A 164 -14.31 -16.34 -29.54
N TYR A 165 -14.70 -15.20 -28.96
CA TYR A 165 -13.86 -14.00 -28.92
C TYR A 165 -12.55 -14.20 -28.13
N PHE A 166 -12.49 -15.17 -27.21
CA PHE A 166 -11.30 -15.46 -26.39
C PHE A 166 -10.96 -16.96 -26.26
N GLN A 167 -11.83 -17.87 -26.70
CA GLN A 167 -11.61 -19.32 -26.58
C GLN A 167 -11.96 -20.03 -27.91
N GLU A 168 -10.99 -20.74 -28.51
CA GLU A 168 -11.31 -21.69 -29.57
C GLU A 168 -12.01 -22.92 -28.96
N MET A 169 -13.26 -23.14 -29.35
CA MET A 169 -14.02 -24.33 -28.97
C MET A 169 -13.50 -25.57 -29.69
N ASP A 170 -13.72 -26.76 -29.11
CA ASP A 170 -13.25 -28.06 -29.61
C ASP A 170 -11.71 -28.27 -29.59
N LEU A 171 -10.99 -27.65 -28.64
CA LEU A 171 -9.57 -27.98 -28.36
C LEU A 171 -9.35 -29.47 -28.07
N GLU A 172 -10.38 -30.16 -27.55
CA GLU A 172 -10.41 -31.63 -27.37
C GLU A 172 -10.25 -32.40 -28.69
N LYS A 173 -10.65 -31.82 -29.83
CA LYS A 173 -10.52 -32.42 -31.17
C LYS A 173 -9.33 -31.89 -31.96
N ARG A 174 -8.74 -30.76 -31.54
CA ARG A 174 -7.61 -30.10 -32.22
C ARG A 174 -6.59 -29.56 -31.21
N PRO A 175 -5.89 -30.45 -30.48
CA PRO A 175 -5.02 -30.06 -29.36
C PRO A 175 -3.74 -29.30 -29.76
N LEU A 176 -3.42 -29.25 -31.05
CA LEU A 176 -2.23 -28.56 -31.58
C LEU A 176 -2.47 -27.09 -31.93
N VAL A 177 -3.72 -26.60 -31.84
CA VAL A 177 -4.03 -25.20 -32.14
C VAL A 177 -3.76 -24.36 -30.88
N GLN A 178 -2.82 -23.41 -30.98
CA GLN A 178 -2.49 -22.54 -29.85
C GLN A 178 -3.60 -21.49 -29.64
N PRO A 179 -4.21 -21.42 -28.45
CA PRO A 179 -5.28 -20.48 -28.19
C PRO A 179 -4.78 -19.03 -28.30
N ARG A 180 -5.48 -18.22 -29.10
CA ARG A 180 -5.16 -16.79 -29.26
C ARG A 180 -5.41 -16.04 -27.95
N ARG A 181 -4.33 -15.65 -27.27
CA ARG A 181 -4.41 -14.72 -26.13
C ARG A 181 -4.45 -13.28 -26.65
N PRO A 182 -5.36 -12.42 -26.16
CA PRO A 182 -5.37 -11.02 -26.56
C PRO A 182 -4.11 -10.30 -26.05
N TYR A 183 -3.60 -9.33 -26.82
CA TYR A 183 -2.41 -8.56 -26.47
C TYR A 183 -2.57 -7.84 -25.11
N PRO A 184 -1.50 -7.68 -24.32
CA PRO A 184 -1.54 -6.89 -23.08
C PRO A 184 -2.13 -5.49 -23.34
N GLY A 185 -3.25 -5.18 -22.70
CA GLY A 185 -3.97 -3.91 -22.90
C GLY A 185 -5.22 -3.98 -23.79
N ALA A 186 -5.49 -5.09 -24.49
CA ALA A 186 -6.71 -5.26 -25.29
C ALA A 186 -8.01 -5.33 -24.45
N LEU A 187 -7.91 -5.70 -23.17
CA LEU A 187 -9.01 -5.74 -22.18
C LEU A 187 -9.27 -4.37 -21.52
N SER A 188 -8.51 -3.34 -21.87
CA SER A 188 -8.71 -1.99 -21.37
C SER A 188 -9.92 -1.38 -22.07
N ARG A 189 -10.71 -0.54 -21.40
CA ARG A 189 -11.63 0.37 -22.09
C ARG A 189 -10.90 0.96 -23.31
N PRO A 190 -11.53 1.10 -24.49
CA PRO A 190 -10.91 1.86 -25.57
C PRO A 190 -10.57 3.23 -24.98
N LEU A 191 -9.27 3.49 -24.79
CA LEU A 191 -8.80 4.81 -24.36
C LEU A 191 -9.41 5.80 -25.36
N PRO A 192 -9.95 6.94 -24.90
CA PRO A 192 -10.44 7.96 -25.82
C PRO A 192 -9.32 8.25 -26.82
N LEU A 193 -9.60 8.07 -28.10
CA LEU A 193 -8.65 8.35 -29.17
C LEU A 193 -8.31 9.83 -29.10
N LEU A 194 -7.19 10.16 -28.45
CA LEU A 194 -6.62 11.50 -28.43
C LEU A 194 -6.41 11.94 -29.89
N GLY A 195 -6.92 13.11 -30.25
CA GLY A 195 -6.74 13.69 -31.59
C GLY A 195 -5.26 13.95 -31.89
N GLU A 196 -4.90 14.15 -33.16
CA GLU A 196 -3.50 14.41 -33.55
C GLU A 196 -2.91 15.64 -32.83
N GLU A 197 -3.71 16.69 -32.64
CA GLU A 197 -3.29 17.89 -31.90
C GLU A 197 -3.00 17.61 -30.42
N GLU A 198 -3.81 16.79 -29.76
CA GLU A 198 -3.62 16.43 -28.35
C GLU A 198 -2.38 15.55 -28.17
N ARG A 199 -2.07 14.68 -29.15
CA ARG A 199 -0.87 13.84 -29.15
C ARG A 199 0.41 14.66 -29.31
N MET A 200 0.38 15.67 -30.17
CA MET A 200 1.50 16.59 -30.37
C MET A 200 1.78 17.38 -29.09
N LYS A 201 0.74 17.99 -28.49
CA LYS A 201 0.85 18.70 -27.21
C LYS A 201 1.38 17.80 -26.09
N LEU A 202 0.88 16.56 -26.01
CA LEU A 202 1.33 15.58 -25.01
C LEU A 202 2.81 15.21 -25.18
N SER A 203 3.28 15.04 -26.43
CA SER A 203 4.68 14.76 -26.70
C SER A 203 5.61 15.90 -26.28
N GLU A 204 5.21 17.15 -26.56
CA GLU A 204 5.93 18.35 -26.14
C GLU A 204 6.04 18.43 -24.61
N VAL A 205 4.95 18.14 -23.90
CA VAL A 205 4.93 18.11 -22.43
C VAL A 205 5.84 17.01 -21.88
N ILE A 206 5.81 15.80 -22.44
CA ILE A 206 6.68 14.69 -21.99
C ILE A 206 8.15 15.05 -22.21
N THR A 207 8.52 15.62 -23.36
CA THR A 207 9.89 16.06 -23.64
C THR A 207 10.33 17.18 -22.68
N ARG A 208 9.47 18.17 -22.41
CA ARG A 208 9.74 19.25 -21.45
C ARG A 208 9.98 18.73 -20.04
N LEU A 209 9.16 17.77 -19.59
CA LEU A 209 9.32 17.11 -18.30
C LEU A 209 10.60 16.28 -18.25
N TRP A 210 10.89 15.53 -19.31
CA TRP A 210 12.09 14.71 -19.43
C TRP A 210 13.37 15.53 -19.35
N GLU A 211 13.47 16.65 -20.06
CA GLU A 211 14.63 17.54 -20.02
C GLU A 211 14.85 18.12 -18.62
N LYS A 212 13.77 18.49 -17.93
CA LYS A 212 13.82 19.05 -16.58
C LYS A 212 14.27 18.00 -15.56
N VAL A 213 13.70 16.79 -15.59
CA VAL A 213 14.10 15.67 -14.73
C VAL A 213 15.56 15.27 -14.99
N ARG A 214 16.00 15.25 -16.25
CA ARG A 214 17.39 14.96 -16.63
C ARG A 214 18.37 16.01 -16.12
N ARG A 215 18.04 17.29 -16.26
CA ARG A 215 18.89 18.42 -15.85
C ARG A 215 19.03 18.51 -14.34
N GLU A 216 17.93 18.28 -13.61
CA GLU A 216 17.86 18.45 -12.16
C GLU A 216 18.10 17.13 -11.39
N ARG A 217 18.28 16.01 -12.10
CA ARG A 217 18.49 14.65 -11.55
C ARG A 217 17.47 14.28 -10.47
N ILE A 218 16.20 14.47 -10.77
CA ILE A 218 15.10 14.23 -9.84
C ILE A 218 14.78 12.73 -9.83
N PRO A 219 14.90 12.00 -8.70
CA PRO A 219 14.56 10.58 -8.62
C PRO A 219 13.04 10.40 -8.52
N THR A 220 12.34 10.51 -9.66
CA THR A 220 10.88 10.64 -9.72
C THR A 220 10.15 9.48 -9.05
N TYR A 221 10.59 8.24 -9.30
CA TYR A 221 9.92 7.03 -8.82
C TYR A 221 9.76 6.95 -7.29
N GLN A 222 10.75 7.43 -6.52
CA GLN A 222 10.69 7.36 -5.05
C GLN A 222 9.55 8.22 -4.50
N TYR A 223 9.39 9.43 -5.03
CA TYR A 223 8.33 10.35 -4.61
C TYR A 223 6.92 9.86 -4.98
N PHE A 224 6.77 9.21 -6.13
CA PHE A 224 5.50 8.61 -6.53
C PHE A 224 5.17 7.33 -5.74
N ARG A 225 6.17 6.52 -5.41
CA ARG A 225 6.01 5.31 -4.59
C ARG A 225 5.55 5.61 -3.16
N ASP A 226 6.04 6.70 -2.56
CA ASP A 226 5.69 7.05 -1.18
C ASP A 226 4.21 7.45 -1.02
N TYR A 227 3.52 7.80 -2.11
CA TYR A 227 2.07 8.05 -2.15
C TYR A 227 1.23 6.78 -2.45
N ASP A 228 1.86 5.68 -2.90
CA ASP A 228 1.22 4.36 -3.10
C ASP A 228 1.14 3.59 -1.77
N ALA A 229 0.43 4.18 -0.80
CA ALA A 229 0.36 3.69 0.58
C ALA A 229 -0.49 2.41 0.77
N GLY A 230 -1.08 1.86 -0.29
CA GLY A 230 -1.97 0.70 -0.22
C GLY A 230 -1.28 -0.66 -0.37
N THR A 231 -0.19 -0.72 -1.11
CA THR A 231 0.72 -1.87 -1.31
C THR A 231 1.63 -1.41 -2.44
N SER A 232 2.93 -1.23 -2.21
CA SER A 232 3.92 -0.75 -3.19
C SER A 232 4.08 -1.59 -4.48
N LEU A 233 3.19 -2.57 -4.69
CA LEU A 233 2.98 -3.35 -5.91
C LEU A 233 1.88 -2.77 -6.82
N SER A 234 1.07 -1.81 -6.34
CA SER A 234 -0.08 -1.33 -7.12
C SER A 234 0.35 -0.47 -8.29
N GLN A 235 1.44 0.30 -8.14
CA GLN A 235 2.01 1.22 -9.14
C GLN A 235 0.99 2.26 -9.66
N LYS A 236 -0.01 2.59 -8.84
CA LYS A 236 -1.17 3.41 -9.20
C LYS A 236 -1.33 4.61 -8.26
N ILE A 237 -1.62 5.78 -8.82
CA ILE A 237 -1.96 7.00 -8.06
C ILE A 237 -3.19 7.69 -8.66
N THR A 238 -3.90 8.51 -7.90
CA THR A 238 -5.02 9.30 -8.45
C THR A 238 -4.50 10.47 -9.31
N PRO A 239 -5.27 10.95 -10.30
CA PRO A 239 -4.93 12.15 -11.07
C PRO A 239 -4.66 13.38 -10.19
N SER A 240 -5.40 13.51 -9.08
CA SER A 240 -5.22 14.60 -8.11
C SER A 240 -3.92 14.48 -7.30
N GLN A 241 -3.42 13.25 -7.08
CA GLN A 241 -2.11 13.00 -6.47
C GLN A 241 -0.99 13.24 -7.49
N LEU A 242 -1.17 12.85 -8.75
CA LEU A 242 -0.25 13.17 -9.84
C LEU A 242 -0.02 14.69 -9.94
N ALA A 243 -1.09 15.50 -9.97
CA ALA A 243 -1.00 16.96 -10.02
C ALA A 243 -0.23 17.55 -8.82
N ARG A 244 -0.50 17.06 -7.61
CA ARG A 244 0.18 17.48 -6.38
C ARG A 244 1.67 17.13 -6.39
N LEU A 245 2.02 15.94 -6.87
CA LEU A 245 3.40 15.47 -6.94
C LEU A 245 4.20 16.21 -8.03
N LEU A 246 3.59 16.48 -9.18
CA LEU A 246 4.22 17.31 -10.21
C LEU A 246 4.49 18.72 -9.69
N HIS A 247 3.54 19.33 -8.97
CA HIS A 247 3.75 20.62 -8.32
C HIS A 247 4.86 20.57 -7.25
N PHE A 248 4.86 19.53 -6.41
CA PHE A 248 5.87 19.33 -5.37
C PHE A 248 7.29 19.16 -5.96
N LEU A 249 7.42 18.41 -7.06
CA LEU A 249 8.67 18.21 -7.79
C LEU A 249 9.06 19.42 -8.67
N LYS A 250 8.31 20.54 -8.57
CA LYS A 250 8.45 21.74 -9.41
C LYS A 250 8.36 21.44 -10.91
N LEU A 251 7.70 20.35 -11.29
CA LEU A 251 7.39 20.00 -12.66
C LEU A 251 6.10 20.74 -13.04
N GLU A 252 6.25 21.96 -13.56
CA GLU A 252 5.12 22.83 -13.90
C GLU A 252 4.36 22.27 -15.10
N VAL A 253 3.11 21.90 -14.85
CA VAL A 253 2.17 21.32 -15.80
C VAL A 253 0.83 22.03 -15.62
N SER A 254 0.23 22.50 -16.70
CA SER A 254 -1.08 23.14 -16.65
C SER A 254 -2.17 22.12 -16.31
N PRO A 255 -3.35 22.53 -15.81
CA PRO A 255 -4.46 21.62 -15.52
C PRO A 255 -4.87 20.77 -16.74
N GLU A 256 -4.79 21.35 -17.93
CA GLU A 256 -5.12 20.67 -19.19
C GLU A 256 -4.03 19.68 -19.60
N GLU A 257 -2.75 20.03 -19.44
CA GLU A 257 -1.63 19.10 -19.66
C GLU A 257 -1.67 17.93 -18.66
N CYS A 258 -2.04 18.18 -17.40
CA CYS A 258 -2.17 17.16 -16.37
C CYS A 258 -3.34 16.21 -16.66
N ARG A 259 -4.44 16.73 -17.22
CA ARG A 259 -5.56 15.93 -17.73
C ARG A 259 -5.11 15.00 -18.86
N LEU A 260 -4.34 15.51 -19.82
CA LEU A 260 -3.82 14.72 -20.94
C LEU A 260 -2.83 13.63 -20.49
N LEU A 261 -1.95 13.94 -19.54
CA LEU A 261 -1.03 12.96 -18.92
C LEU A 261 -1.81 11.89 -18.15
N SER A 262 -2.80 12.29 -17.35
CA SER A 262 -3.66 11.35 -16.61
C SER A 262 -4.43 10.42 -17.55
N LEU A 263 -4.80 10.90 -18.74
CA LEU A 263 -5.49 10.10 -19.75
C LEU A 263 -4.54 9.14 -20.49
N LYS A 264 -3.32 9.59 -20.80
CA LYS A 264 -2.29 8.77 -21.49
C LYS A 264 -1.81 7.60 -20.64
N PHE A 265 -1.61 7.84 -19.35
CA PHE A 265 -1.04 6.86 -18.40
C PHE A 265 -2.13 6.26 -17.49
N ALA A 266 -3.41 6.34 -17.87
CA ALA A 266 -4.51 5.75 -17.13
C ALA A 266 -4.39 4.20 -17.06
N ASP A 267 -4.67 3.63 -15.90
CA ASP A 267 -4.72 2.18 -15.71
C ASP A 267 -6.01 1.59 -16.32
N PRO A 268 -5.93 0.43 -17.01
CA PRO A 268 -7.09 -0.26 -17.61
C PRO A 268 -8.25 -0.60 -16.65
N THR A 269 -7.96 -0.77 -15.36
CA THR A 269 -8.89 -1.36 -14.38
C THR A 269 -9.56 -0.35 -13.44
N ALA A 270 -9.06 0.89 -13.33
CA ALA A 270 -9.60 1.90 -12.42
C ALA A 270 -9.18 3.33 -12.83
N ASN A 271 -9.86 4.37 -12.31
CA ASN A 271 -9.57 5.80 -12.56
C ASN A 271 -8.23 6.30 -11.92
N TYR A 272 -7.21 5.45 -11.90
CA TYR A 272 -5.87 5.74 -11.41
C TYR A 272 -4.89 5.84 -12.58
N VAL A 273 -3.79 6.55 -12.36
CA VAL A 273 -2.67 6.74 -13.28
C VAL A 273 -1.56 5.77 -12.90
N ASN A 274 -1.07 5.00 -13.87
CA ASN A 274 0.11 4.17 -13.71
C ASN A 274 1.36 5.07 -13.67
N TYR A 275 1.87 5.32 -12.47
CA TYR A 275 3.00 6.22 -12.30
C TYR A 275 4.33 5.57 -12.69
N ALA A 276 4.43 4.24 -12.74
CA ALA A 276 5.66 3.54 -13.17
C ALA A 276 5.91 3.76 -14.67
N ALA A 277 4.88 3.60 -15.50
CA ALA A 277 4.94 3.90 -16.94
C ALA A 277 5.15 5.40 -17.21
N PHE A 278 4.59 6.27 -16.35
CA PHE A 278 4.85 7.71 -16.42
C PHE A 278 6.31 8.03 -16.08
N CYS A 279 6.86 7.48 -14.98
CA CYS A 279 8.25 7.67 -14.59
C CYS A 279 9.22 7.17 -15.66
N GLU A 280 8.94 6.03 -16.30
CA GLU A 280 9.77 5.53 -17.42
C GLU A 280 9.79 6.49 -18.62
N ALA A 281 8.70 7.23 -18.87
CA ALA A 281 8.64 8.20 -19.94
C ALA A 281 9.38 9.52 -19.63
N ILE A 282 9.46 9.93 -18.36
CA ILE A 282 10.03 11.23 -17.96
C ILE A 282 11.40 11.14 -17.29
N ASP A 283 11.81 9.98 -16.77
CA ASP A 283 13.03 9.81 -15.99
C ASP A 283 14.01 8.88 -16.72
N PRO A 284 15.06 9.43 -17.38
CA PRO A 284 16.03 8.63 -18.13
C PRO A 284 16.88 7.72 -17.23
N PHE A 285 16.87 7.91 -15.91
CA PHE A 285 17.62 7.10 -14.95
C PHE A 285 16.75 5.99 -14.31
N TYR A 286 15.46 6.00 -14.56
CA TYR A 286 14.52 4.98 -14.12
C TYR A 286 14.16 4.05 -15.28
N LYS A 287 14.36 2.74 -15.08
CA LYS A 287 13.77 1.70 -15.93
C LYS A 287 12.82 0.90 -15.05
N ALA A 288 11.55 0.84 -15.43
CA ALA A 288 10.66 -0.15 -14.84
C ALA A 288 11.26 -1.53 -15.10
N ALA A 289 11.40 -2.37 -14.07
CA ALA A 289 11.70 -3.77 -14.31
C ALA A 289 10.57 -4.30 -15.20
N ALA A 290 10.90 -4.76 -16.41
CA ALA A 290 9.91 -5.40 -17.27
C ALA A 290 9.19 -6.48 -16.45
N PRO A 291 7.86 -6.60 -16.53
CA PRO A 291 7.21 -7.82 -16.07
C PRO A 291 7.96 -8.96 -16.73
N VAL A 292 8.49 -9.91 -15.94
CA VAL A 292 9.25 -11.06 -16.45
C VAL A 292 8.49 -11.61 -17.67
N PRO A 293 9.03 -11.47 -18.89
CA PRO A 293 8.45 -12.18 -20.02
C PRO A 293 8.61 -13.65 -19.67
N GLN A 294 7.51 -14.41 -19.64
CA GLN A 294 7.66 -15.85 -19.82
C GLN A 294 8.46 -16.00 -21.12
N ALA A 295 9.69 -16.49 -21.00
CA ALA A 295 10.59 -16.67 -22.12
C ALA A 295 9.85 -17.48 -23.20
N ILE A 296 9.57 -16.82 -24.32
CA ILE A 296 9.42 -17.53 -25.58
C ILE A 296 10.86 -17.90 -25.93
N GLU A 297 11.26 -19.11 -25.58
CA GLU A 297 12.53 -19.68 -26.02
C GLU A 297 12.50 -19.80 -27.55
N ASP A 298 13.54 -19.26 -28.21
CA ASP A 298 13.84 -19.59 -29.59
C ASP A 298 13.94 -21.13 -29.75
N PRO A 299 13.49 -21.70 -30.88
CA PRO A 299 13.59 -23.15 -31.09
C PRO A 299 15.07 -23.58 -31.07
N PRO A 300 15.45 -24.60 -30.29
CA PRO A 300 16.82 -25.05 -30.20
C PRO A 300 17.31 -25.66 -31.53
N PRO A 301 18.61 -25.54 -31.86
CA PRO A 301 19.18 -26.13 -33.06
C PRO A 301 19.08 -27.66 -33.01
N THR A 302 18.60 -28.26 -34.11
CA THR A 302 18.42 -29.71 -34.23
C THR A 302 19.76 -30.47 -34.12
N PRO A 303 19.93 -31.39 -33.16
CA PRO A 303 21.07 -32.31 -33.13
C PRO A 303 20.93 -33.43 -34.18
N PRO A 304 22.05 -34.05 -34.62
CA PRO A 304 22.05 -35.08 -35.65
C PRO A 304 21.32 -36.36 -35.19
N LYS A 305 20.61 -36.99 -36.13
CA LYS A 305 19.82 -38.21 -35.90
C LYS A 305 20.69 -39.35 -35.34
N PRO A 306 20.31 -40.00 -34.23
CA PRO A 306 20.97 -41.21 -33.75
C PRO A 306 20.67 -42.40 -34.68
N LYS A 307 21.68 -43.26 -34.86
CA LYS A 307 21.58 -44.49 -35.65
C LYS A 307 20.70 -45.52 -34.94
N ILE A 308 19.94 -46.28 -35.73
CA ILE A 308 18.99 -47.32 -35.31
C ILE A 308 19.65 -48.29 -34.31
N GLY A 309 19.10 -48.43 -33.10
CA GLY A 309 19.44 -49.53 -32.19
C GLY A 309 19.25 -49.31 -30.69
N GLU A 310 19.21 -48.08 -30.17
CA GLU A 310 19.13 -47.85 -28.71
C GLU A 310 17.80 -47.20 -28.31
N VAL A 311 17.12 -47.82 -27.34
CA VAL A 311 15.84 -47.37 -26.77
C VAL A 311 16.08 -46.86 -25.34
N PRO A 312 16.00 -45.54 -25.08
CA PRO A 312 15.76 -45.04 -23.74
C PRO A 312 14.25 -45.00 -23.48
N LYS A 313 13.86 -45.64 -22.38
CA LYS A 313 12.48 -45.71 -21.87
C LYS A 313 11.94 -44.30 -21.60
N THR A 314 10.77 -44.03 -22.17
CA THR A 314 9.97 -42.81 -21.95
C THR A 314 9.59 -42.62 -20.48
N LEU A 315 9.93 -41.45 -19.93
CA LEU A 315 9.31 -40.90 -18.73
C LEU A 315 7.81 -40.73 -19.00
N GLN A 316 6.96 -41.40 -18.21
CA GLN A 316 5.53 -41.07 -18.18
C GLN A 316 5.39 -39.65 -17.63
N GLY A 317 4.74 -38.78 -18.41
CA GLY A 317 4.32 -37.46 -17.97
C GLY A 317 3.26 -37.61 -16.88
N THR A 318 3.58 -37.17 -15.68
CA THR A 318 2.65 -37.13 -14.56
C THR A 318 1.72 -35.93 -14.72
N ASP A 319 0.43 -36.21 -14.64
CA ASP A 319 -0.69 -35.27 -14.67
C ASP A 319 -0.56 -34.23 -13.51
N TRP A 320 -0.26 -32.97 -13.82
CA TRP A 320 -0.03 -31.92 -12.82
C TRP A 320 -1.29 -31.45 -12.08
N THR A 321 -2.48 -31.94 -12.48
CA THR A 321 -3.76 -31.65 -11.83
C THR A 321 -4.18 -32.69 -10.79
N ALA A 322 -3.44 -33.79 -10.62
CA ALA A 322 -3.80 -34.86 -9.68
C ALA A 322 -3.26 -34.69 -8.24
N LEU A 323 -2.43 -33.67 -7.95
CA LEU A 323 -1.74 -33.52 -6.65
C LEU A 323 -2.40 -32.55 -5.65
N SER A 324 -3.68 -32.20 -5.83
CA SER A 324 -4.44 -31.42 -4.80
C SER A 324 -4.99 -32.27 -3.64
N THR A 325 -4.68 -33.56 -3.61
CA THR A 325 -4.85 -34.39 -2.43
C THR A 325 -3.57 -35.20 -2.25
N PRO A 326 -2.78 -34.99 -1.19
CA PRO A 326 -1.79 -35.97 -0.84
C PRO A 326 -2.53 -37.27 -0.49
N MET A 327 -2.51 -38.24 -1.41
CA MET A 327 -2.56 -39.63 -1.00
C MET A 327 -1.18 -39.95 -0.45
N THR A 328 -0.95 -39.58 0.81
CA THR A 328 0.15 -40.17 1.59
C THR A 328 -0.27 -41.57 1.96
N THR A 329 0.04 -42.55 1.12
CA THR A 329 0.37 -43.88 1.62
C THR A 329 1.74 -43.77 2.27
N SER A 330 1.77 -43.66 3.59
CA SER A 330 2.98 -43.68 4.40
C SER A 330 2.65 -44.41 5.69
N ASP A 331 3.56 -45.27 6.15
CA ASP A 331 3.48 -46.23 7.26
C ASP A 331 3.10 -45.69 8.67
N GLY A 332 2.40 -44.55 8.77
CA GLY A 332 1.91 -43.91 9.98
C GLY A 332 0.40 -44.02 10.22
N ASP A 333 -0.35 -44.82 9.47
CA ASP A 333 -1.80 -44.96 9.64
C ASP A 333 -2.22 -45.86 10.83
N ASP A 334 -1.28 -46.63 11.40
CA ASP A 334 -1.52 -47.46 12.58
C ASP A 334 -1.14 -46.79 13.90
N VAL A 335 -1.80 -45.67 14.17
CA VAL A 335 -1.65 -44.94 15.44
C VAL A 335 -2.79 -45.32 16.39
N PRO A 336 -2.50 -45.73 17.64
CA PRO A 336 -3.52 -45.98 18.65
C PRO A 336 -4.41 -44.75 18.88
N VAL A 337 -5.71 -44.96 19.04
CA VAL A 337 -6.70 -43.87 19.21
C VAL A 337 -6.37 -43.00 20.43
N ASP A 338 -5.80 -43.57 21.48
CA ASP A 338 -5.36 -42.82 22.67
C ASP A 338 -4.29 -41.77 22.35
N LEU A 339 -3.37 -42.07 21.43
CA LEU A 339 -2.35 -41.12 20.99
C LEU A 339 -2.96 -40.01 20.12
N LEU A 340 -3.93 -40.35 19.27
CA LEU A 340 -4.69 -39.36 18.49
C LEU A 340 -5.46 -38.41 19.41
N MET A 341 -6.14 -38.95 20.43
CA MET A 341 -6.85 -38.16 21.45
C MET A 341 -5.91 -37.25 22.23
N THR A 342 -4.72 -37.73 22.58
CA THR A 342 -3.71 -36.93 23.29
C THR A 342 -3.20 -35.78 22.43
N ARG A 343 -2.97 -36.01 21.13
CA ARG A 343 -2.60 -34.94 20.18
C ARG A 343 -3.70 -33.90 20.02
N ILE A 344 -4.95 -34.33 19.86
CA ILE A 344 -6.10 -33.42 19.75
C ILE A 344 -6.24 -32.57 21.01
N ARG A 345 -6.12 -33.17 22.20
CA ARG A 345 -6.13 -32.46 23.48
C ARG A 345 -5.01 -31.41 23.54
N HIS A 346 -3.78 -31.75 23.15
CA HIS A 346 -2.68 -30.78 23.12
C HIS A 346 -2.99 -29.56 22.22
N ILE A 347 -3.51 -29.79 21.00
CA ILE A 347 -3.85 -28.72 20.06
C ILE A 347 -4.96 -27.82 20.64
N VAL A 348 -6.01 -28.41 21.19
CA VAL A 348 -7.13 -27.69 21.82
C VAL A 348 -6.64 -26.83 22.97
N LEU A 349 -5.68 -27.32 23.75
CA LEU A 349 -5.10 -26.59 24.88
C LEU A 349 -4.25 -25.40 24.42
N VAL A 350 -3.28 -25.64 23.53
CA VAL A 350 -2.33 -24.61 23.08
C VAL A 350 -3.07 -23.47 22.36
N ASN A 351 -4.03 -23.83 21.50
CA ASN A 351 -4.77 -22.87 20.70
C ASN A 351 -6.06 -22.36 21.39
N ARG A 352 -6.34 -22.81 22.62
CA ARG A 352 -7.53 -22.45 23.41
C ARG A 352 -8.85 -22.62 22.62
N ILE A 353 -9.01 -23.74 21.94
CA ILE A 353 -10.11 -23.99 21.01
C ILE A 353 -11.37 -24.44 21.78
N GLN A 354 -12.51 -23.82 21.51
CA GLN A 354 -13.82 -24.26 22.03
C GLN A 354 -14.50 -25.18 21.02
N LEU A 355 -14.25 -26.49 21.09
CA LEU A 355 -14.75 -27.46 20.11
C LEU A 355 -16.29 -27.45 19.97
N ASN A 356 -17.05 -27.22 21.05
CA ASN A 356 -18.52 -27.21 21.01
C ASN A 356 -19.09 -26.31 19.90
N ARG A 357 -18.56 -25.10 19.74
CA ARG A 357 -19.06 -24.12 18.75
C ARG A 357 -18.95 -24.62 17.32
N PHE A 358 -17.91 -25.39 17.02
CA PHE A 358 -17.67 -25.92 15.68
C PHE A 358 -18.58 -27.09 15.33
N PHE A 359 -19.19 -27.75 16.32
CA PHE A 359 -20.13 -28.85 16.11
C PHE A 359 -21.60 -28.40 16.20
N GLU A 360 -21.89 -27.34 16.96
CA GLU A 360 -23.24 -26.74 17.08
C GLU A 360 -23.81 -26.32 15.70
N ASP A 361 -22.98 -25.72 14.84
CA ASP A 361 -23.38 -25.31 13.48
C ASP A 361 -23.81 -26.50 12.58
N PHE A 362 -23.30 -27.71 12.87
CA PHE A 362 -23.62 -28.93 12.12
C PHE A 362 -24.71 -29.79 12.78
N ASP A 363 -25.18 -29.42 13.97
CA ASP A 363 -26.28 -30.09 14.70
C ASP A 363 -27.36 -29.08 15.16
N PRO A 364 -28.10 -28.45 14.22
CA PRO A 364 -29.12 -27.45 14.55
C PRO A 364 -30.28 -28.01 15.39
N LEU A 365 -30.47 -29.33 15.39
CA LEU A 365 -31.50 -30.03 16.15
C LEU A 365 -31.04 -30.39 17.57
N HIS A 366 -29.82 -30.01 17.97
CA HIS A 366 -29.20 -30.35 19.26
C HIS A 366 -29.29 -31.83 19.61
N SER A 367 -29.22 -32.69 18.60
CA SER A 367 -29.38 -34.14 18.71
C SER A 367 -28.16 -34.83 19.34
N GLY A 368 -27.03 -34.10 19.43
CA GLY A 368 -25.73 -34.59 19.86
C GLY A 368 -24.99 -35.42 18.81
N ARG A 369 -25.45 -35.41 17.55
CA ARG A 369 -25.00 -36.34 16.50
C ARG A 369 -24.72 -35.62 15.18
N VAL A 370 -23.62 -35.96 14.53
CA VAL A 370 -23.23 -35.45 13.21
C VAL A 370 -22.84 -36.58 12.28
N SER A 371 -22.95 -36.40 10.96
CA SER A 371 -22.42 -37.37 9.99
C SER A 371 -20.88 -37.41 10.04
N ARG A 372 -20.25 -38.51 9.61
CA ARG A 372 -18.77 -38.60 9.52
C ARG A 372 -18.15 -37.45 8.72
N SER A 373 -18.80 -37.03 7.63
CA SER A 373 -18.33 -35.92 6.80
C SER A 373 -18.44 -34.55 7.49
N GLN A 374 -19.48 -34.35 8.30
CA GLN A 374 -19.65 -33.15 9.11
C GLN A 374 -18.67 -33.14 10.29
N PHE A 375 -18.43 -34.31 10.90
CA PHE A 375 -17.42 -34.49 11.94
C PHE A 375 -16.02 -34.10 11.42
N ALA A 376 -15.66 -34.57 10.23
CA ALA A 376 -14.43 -34.18 9.55
C ALA A 376 -14.33 -32.66 9.32
N ARG A 377 -15.41 -32.05 8.82
CA ARG A 377 -15.45 -30.60 8.54
C ARG A 377 -15.40 -29.75 9.81
N ALA A 378 -16.04 -30.18 10.89
CA ALA A 378 -16.00 -29.49 12.18
C ALA A 378 -14.57 -29.48 12.76
N LEU A 379 -13.85 -30.59 12.69
CA LEU A 379 -12.45 -30.67 13.11
C LEU A 379 -11.52 -29.84 12.22
N SER A 380 -11.78 -29.79 10.91
CA SER A 380 -11.08 -28.88 9.99
C SER A 380 -11.36 -27.41 10.28
N GLY A 381 -12.61 -27.04 10.55
CA GLY A 381 -12.99 -25.69 10.93
C GLY A 381 -12.38 -25.26 12.26
N ALA A 382 -12.22 -26.20 13.19
CA ALA A 382 -11.57 -25.97 14.47
C ALA A 382 -10.04 -25.83 14.39
N GLY A 383 -9.43 -25.98 13.21
CA GLY A 383 -7.97 -25.92 13.03
C GLY A 383 -7.24 -27.14 13.58
N VAL A 384 -7.95 -28.24 13.82
CA VAL A 384 -7.37 -29.51 14.29
C VAL A 384 -6.75 -30.31 13.14
N THR A 385 -7.13 -30.02 11.88
CA THR A 385 -6.69 -30.78 10.69
C THR A 385 -6.08 -29.93 9.56
N ARG A 386 -5.78 -28.63 9.75
CA ARG A 386 -4.99 -27.86 8.76
C ARG A 386 -4.35 -26.57 9.32
N ILE A 387 -3.02 -26.64 9.49
CA ILE A 387 -1.93 -25.75 9.03
C ILE A 387 -0.71 -26.15 9.87
N GLY A 388 0.28 -26.79 9.26
CA GLY A 388 1.66 -26.80 9.74
C GLY A 388 2.20 -28.07 10.42
N LEU A 389 1.41 -28.86 11.17
CA LEU A 389 2.00 -30.02 11.87
C LEU A 389 1.18 -31.30 12.07
N HIS A 390 -0.13 -31.35 11.80
CA HIS A 390 -0.91 -32.59 11.95
C HIS A 390 -2.05 -32.68 10.95
N ASP A 391 -1.78 -33.23 9.77
CA ASP A 391 -2.85 -33.77 8.94
C ASP A 391 -3.26 -35.11 9.56
N LEU A 392 -4.37 -35.15 10.32
CA LEU A 392 -5.02 -36.43 10.61
C LEU A 392 -5.38 -37.05 9.26
N THR A 393 -4.76 -38.18 8.91
CA THR A 393 -5.04 -38.84 7.63
C THR A 393 -6.52 -39.24 7.60
N PRO A 394 -7.14 -39.34 6.41
CA PRO A 394 -8.52 -39.81 6.29
C PRO A 394 -8.75 -41.15 7.00
N VAL A 395 -7.74 -42.02 7.06
CA VAL A 395 -7.75 -43.31 7.75
C VAL A 395 -7.75 -43.14 9.27
N GLN A 396 -6.90 -42.27 9.82
CA GLN A 396 -6.88 -41.97 11.25
C GLN A 396 -8.16 -41.27 11.71
N LEU A 397 -8.71 -40.39 10.87
CA LEU A 397 -9.98 -39.72 11.11
C LEU A 397 -11.15 -40.71 11.12
N ASP A 398 -11.13 -41.71 10.23
CA ASP A 398 -12.14 -42.77 10.23
C ASP A 398 -11.99 -43.68 11.46
N LYS A 399 -10.76 -44.04 11.85
CA LYS A 399 -10.48 -44.76 13.12
C LYS A 399 -11.03 -44.00 14.34
N LEU A 400 -10.83 -42.68 14.39
CA LEU A 400 -11.38 -41.83 15.45
C LEU A 400 -12.91 -41.80 15.40
N ALA A 401 -13.49 -41.60 14.22
CA ALA A 401 -14.95 -41.60 14.04
C ALA A 401 -15.58 -42.94 14.43
N ASN A 402 -14.91 -44.06 14.17
CA ASN A 402 -15.36 -45.41 14.52
C ASN A 402 -15.50 -45.62 16.05
N VAL A 403 -14.67 -44.97 16.87
CA VAL A 403 -14.75 -45.06 18.34
C VAL A 403 -15.95 -44.30 18.90
N TYR A 404 -16.35 -43.22 18.25
CA TYR A 404 -17.47 -42.37 18.68
C TYR A 404 -18.73 -42.61 17.85
N VAL A 405 -18.88 -43.79 17.24
CA VAL A 405 -20.10 -44.17 16.51
C VAL A 405 -21.30 -44.23 17.46
N TRP A 406 -22.44 -43.76 16.99
CA TRP A 406 -23.70 -43.88 17.71
C TRP A 406 -24.15 -45.37 17.77
N PRO A 407 -24.53 -45.92 18.95
CA PRO A 407 -24.86 -47.34 19.08
C PRO A 407 -25.95 -47.88 18.13
N ASN A 408 -26.86 -47.00 17.69
CA ASN A 408 -27.98 -47.36 16.82
C ASN A 408 -27.80 -46.93 15.35
N ASP A 409 -26.71 -46.22 14.99
CA ASP A 409 -26.48 -45.72 13.61
C ASP A 409 -24.99 -45.54 13.33
N VAL A 410 -24.42 -46.44 12.53
CA VAL A 410 -22.98 -46.49 12.18
C VAL A 410 -22.52 -45.29 11.33
N THR A 411 -23.48 -44.58 10.71
CA THR A 411 -23.20 -43.42 9.86
C THR A 411 -23.08 -42.11 10.64
N ARG A 412 -23.47 -42.12 11.92
CA ARG A 412 -23.47 -40.95 12.81
C ARG A 412 -22.45 -41.08 13.92
N VAL A 413 -21.79 -39.96 14.21
CA VAL A 413 -20.78 -39.82 15.26
C VAL A 413 -21.38 -39.01 16.41
N ASP A 414 -21.23 -39.51 17.63
CA ASP A 414 -21.53 -38.83 18.88
C ASP A 414 -20.45 -37.79 19.19
N TRP A 415 -20.65 -36.59 18.67
CA TRP A 415 -19.70 -35.51 18.87
C TRP A 415 -19.70 -34.99 20.31
N ARG A 416 -20.81 -35.13 21.07
CA ARG A 416 -20.88 -34.70 22.47
C ARG A 416 -19.99 -35.55 23.35
N ARG A 417 -20.02 -36.87 23.16
CA ARG A 417 -19.10 -37.80 23.83
C ARG A 417 -17.65 -37.51 23.47
N PHE A 418 -17.37 -37.27 22.19
CA PHE A 418 -16.03 -36.88 21.74
C PHE A 418 -15.54 -35.60 22.42
N VAL A 419 -16.34 -34.53 22.41
CA VAL A 419 -15.94 -33.25 23.03
C VAL A 419 -15.85 -33.36 24.55
N TYR A 420 -16.70 -34.17 25.19
CA TYR A 420 -16.58 -34.52 26.61
C TYR A 420 -15.25 -35.22 26.90
N ASP A 421 -14.87 -36.23 26.13
CA ASP A 421 -13.61 -36.98 26.32
C ASP A 421 -12.37 -36.12 26.02
N VAL A 422 -12.49 -35.08 25.19
CA VAL A 422 -11.44 -34.06 25.01
C VAL A 422 -11.40 -33.10 26.21
N ASN A 423 -12.56 -32.63 26.69
CA ASN A 423 -12.65 -31.60 27.73
C ASN A 423 -12.47 -32.11 29.16
N THR A 424 -12.76 -33.38 29.44
CA THR A 424 -12.58 -34.04 30.75
C THR A 424 -11.17 -33.91 31.31
N VAL A 425 -10.17 -33.75 30.44
CA VAL A 425 -8.77 -33.54 30.81
C VAL A 425 -8.50 -32.09 31.27
N PHE A 426 -9.31 -31.13 30.81
CA PHE A 426 -9.18 -29.69 31.17
C PHE A 426 -10.15 -29.28 32.28
N THR A 427 -11.34 -29.87 32.31
CA THR A 427 -12.44 -29.57 33.23
C THR A 427 -13.19 -30.86 33.52
N LEU A 428 -13.22 -31.31 34.78
CA LEU A 428 -14.12 -32.38 35.19
C LEU A 428 -15.54 -31.80 35.31
N SER A 429 -16.54 -32.50 34.77
CA SER A 429 -17.93 -32.14 35.01
C SER A 429 -18.22 -32.27 36.51
N GLU A 430 -18.99 -31.34 37.09
CA GLU A 430 -19.36 -31.28 38.51
C GLU A 430 -18.25 -30.83 39.51
N ILE A 431 -17.14 -30.23 39.05
CA ILE A 431 -16.17 -29.59 39.98
C ILE A 431 -16.84 -28.55 40.88
N GLU A 432 -17.84 -27.84 40.37
CA GLU A 432 -18.64 -26.87 41.13
C GLU A 432 -19.43 -27.51 42.28
N GLN A 433 -19.76 -28.80 42.19
CA GLN A 433 -20.47 -29.53 43.25
C GLN A 433 -19.53 -30.22 44.25
N ASN A 434 -18.26 -30.44 43.91
CA ASN A 434 -17.30 -31.16 44.75
C ASN A 434 -15.91 -30.49 44.75
N PRO A 435 -15.65 -29.53 45.67
CA PRO A 435 -14.38 -28.78 45.74
C PRO A 435 -13.15 -29.61 46.16
N ARG A 436 -13.28 -30.92 46.37
CA ARG A 436 -12.18 -31.86 46.66
C ARG A 436 -11.62 -32.56 45.41
N LEU A 437 -12.25 -32.41 44.25
CA LEU A 437 -11.75 -32.96 42.99
C LEU A 437 -10.63 -32.06 42.43
N ARG A 438 -9.40 -32.59 42.43
CA ARG A 438 -8.21 -31.88 41.94
C ARG A 438 -7.95 -32.29 40.49
N VAL A 439 -8.05 -31.34 39.56
CA VAL A 439 -7.71 -31.56 38.14
C VAL A 439 -6.21 -31.86 38.02
N LEU A 440 -5.85 -32.87 37.23
CA LEU A 440 -4.45 -33.24 36.99
C LEU A 440 -3.68 -32.06 36.35
N PRO A 441 -2.41 -31.84 36.70
CA PRO A 441 -1.62 -30.73 36.14
C PRO A 441 -1.52 -30.83 34.61
N LEU A 442 -1.73 -29.71 33.90
CA LEU A 442 -1.68 -29.60 32.44
C LEU A 442 -0.35 -30.06 31.80
N SER A 443 0.72 -30.17 32.60
CA SER A 443 2.07 -30.57 32.15
C SER A 443 2.20 -32.04 31.72
N VAL A 444 1.24 -32.91 32.05
CA VAL A 444 1.31 -34.37 31.75
C VAL A 444 0.91 -34.69 30.30
N HIS A 445 0.30 -33.75 29.57
CA HIS A 445 -0.33 -34.00 28.25
C HIS A 445 0.42 -33.34 27.08
N VAL A 446 1.68 -32.91 27.29
CA VAL A 446 2.55 -32.43 26.22
C VAL A 446 3.23 -33.64 25.58
N VAL A 447 2.72 -34.09 24.43
CA VAL A 447 3.42 -35.09 23.61
C VAL A 447 4.61 -34.41 22.93
N PRO A 448 5.84 -34.97 22.98
CA PRO A 448 6.95 -34.47 22.17
C PRO A 448 6.64 -34.64 20.67
N LYS A 449 6.87 -33.61 19.86
CA LYS A 449 6.40 -33.50 18.47
C LYS A 449 7.38 -34.15 17.47
N PRO A 450 6.92 -34.58 16.27
CA PRO A 450 7.82 -34.97 15.17
C PRO A 450 8.74 -33.79 14.80
N GLY A 451 10.05 -34.04 14.71
CA GLY A 451 11.10 -33.00 14.64
C GLY A 451 11.80 -32.74 15.99
N THR A 452 11.21 -33.20 17.09
CA THR A 452 11.87 -33.43 18.40
C THR A 452 11.89 -34.92 18.76
N GLY A 453 11.90 -35.80 17.75
CA GLY A 453 12.39 -37.15 17.96
C GLY A 453 13.88 -37.07 18.26
N ASP A 454 14.34 -37.76 19.29
CA ASP A 454 15.77 -38.01 19.49
C ASP A 454 16.31 -38.43 18.11
N TRP A 455 17.17 -37.65 17.44
CA TRP A 455 17.73 -38.06 16.13
C TRP A 455 18.48 -39.40 16.26
N ASP A 456 18.81 -39.76 17.51
CA ASP A 456 19.27 -41.08 17.94
C ASP A 456 18.29 -42.21 17.61
N SER A 457 16.98 -41.95 17.58
CA SER A 457 15.91 -42.88 17.21
C SER A 457 15.60 -42.96 15.71
N ALA A 458 16.24 -42.16 14.85
CA ALA A 458 16.05 -42.24 13.40
C ALA A 458 16.60 -43.56 12.81
N THR A 459 15.91 -44.11 11.80
CA THR A 459 16.33 -45.34 11.11
C THR A 459 17.67 -45.16 10.40
N GLY A 460 18.43 -46.26 10.25
CA GLY A 460 19.73 -46.24 9.56
C GLY A 460 19.63 -45.67 8.15
N GLU A 461 18.62 -46.08 7.38
CA GLU A 461 18.36 -45.57 6.03
C GLU A 461 18.08 -44.06 5.98
N MET A 462 17.39 -43.51 6.99
CA MET A 462 17.12 -42.07 7.07
C MET A 462 18.41 -41.29 7.39
N LYS A 463 19.25 -41.84 8.26
CA LYS A 463 20.57 -41.27 8.59
C LYS A 463 21.49 -41.28 7.36
N ASP A 464 21.49 -42.37 6.59
CA ASP A 464 22.28 -42.49 5.36
C ASP A 464 21.82 -41.50 4.30
N ARG A 465 20.50 -41.38 4.08
CA ARG A 465 19.91 -40.38 3.17
C ARG A 465 20.28 -38.95 3.57
N TYR A 466 20.21 -38.64 4.86
CA TYR A 466 20.62 -37.34 5.40
C TYR A 466 22.11 -37.06 5.16
N GLU A 467 23.00 -38.02 5.46
CA GLU A 467 24.45 -37.84 5.27
C GLU A 467 24.82 -37.66 3.79
N CYS A 468 24.23 -38.45 2.89
CA CYS A 468 24.40 -38.26 1.44
C CYS A 468 23.97 -36.85 0.99
N ALA A 469 22.80 -36.40 1.45
CA ALA A 469 22.26 -35.09 1.10
C ALA A 469 23.17 -33.94 1.56
N MET A 470 23.69 -34.02 2.80
CA MET A 470 24.58 -33.02 3.37
C MET A 470 25.95 -32.99 2.68
N GLN A 471 26.48 -34.16 2.27
CA GLN A 471 27.71 -34.24 1.48
C GLN A 471 27.55 -33.58 0.11
N ASP A 472 26.44 -33.87 -0.58
CA ASP A 472 26.14 -33.29 -1.89
C ASP A 472 25.95 -31.77 -1.81
N LEU A 473 25.24 -31.28 -0.79
CA LEU A 473 25.09 -29.85 -0.52
C LEU A 473 26.45 -29.17 -0.26
N ARG A 474 27.28 -29.73 0.63
CA ARG A 474 28.61 -29.18 0.92
C ARG A 474 29.50 -29.12 -0.31
N ARG A 475 29.50 -30.18 -1.12
CA ARG A 475 30.25 -30.22 -2.39
C ARG A 475 29.78 -29.12 -3.34
N ASN A 476 28.48 -28.99 -3.55
CA ASN A 476 27.91 -27.98 -4.46
C ASN A 476 28.20 -26.55 -4.00
N ILE A 477 28.16 -26.29 -2.68
CA ILE A 477 28.51 -25.00 -2.08
C ILE A 477 30.00 -24.69 -2.29
N LEU A 478 30.89 -25.65 -2.06
CA LEU A 478 32.34 -25.46 -2.22
C LEU A 478 32.72 -25.22 -3.69
N GLU A 479 32.16 -25.99 -4.61
CA GLU A 479 32.44 -25.87 -6.05
C GLU A 479 31.93 -24.57 -6.64
N ARG A 480 30.74 -24.12 -6.20
CA ARG A 480 30.06 -22.94 -6.77
C ARG A 480 30.22 -21.67 -5.92
N ARG A 481 30.85 -21.75 -4.75
CA ARG A 481 31.04 -20.66 -3.78
C ARG A 481 29.74 -19.90 -3.47
N VAL A 482 28.67 -20.65 -3.20
CA VAL A 482 27.31 -20.11 -2.97
C VAL A 482 27.11 -19.80 -1.48
N ASP A 483 26.76 -18.56 -1.14
CA ASP A 483 26.25 -18.23 0.20
C ASP A 483 24.74 -18.47 0.24
N MET A 484 24.29 -19.48 1.01
CA MET A 484 22.86 -19.81 1.11
C MET A 484 22.10 -18.85 2.04
N LYS A 485 22.77 -18.11 2.92
CA LYS A 485 22.12 -17.30 3.97
C LYS A 485 21.28 -16.14 3.43
N PRO A 486 21.68 -15.40 2.38
CA PRO A 486 20.85 -14.38 1.75
C PRO A 486 19.56 -14.94 1.14
N GLU A 487 19.63 -16.13 0.54
CA GLU A 487 18.47 -16.77 -0.10
C GLU A 487 17.40 -17.10 0.94
N PHE A 488 17.76 -17.70 2.09
CA PHE A 488 16.81 -17.93 3.19
C PHE A 488 16.24 -16.63 3.77
N LYS A 489 17.03 -15.56 3.81
CA LYS A 489 16.57 -14.24 4.29
C LYS A 489 15.57 -13.58 3.33
N ALA A 490 15.71 -13.78 2.02
CA ALA A 490 14.80 -13.20 1.04
C ALA A 490 13.34 -13.65 1.25
N PHE A 491 13.14 -14.86 1.76
CA PHE A 491 11.82 -15.42 2.06
C PHE A 491 11.28 -15.08 3.46
N THR A 492 12.06 -14.39 4.32
CA THR A 492 11.67 -14.08 5.71
C THR A 492 11.57 -12.58 5.96
N LYS A 493 10.34 -12.04 5.98
CA LYS A 493 10.07 -10.62 6.30
C LYS A 493 10.49 -10.24 7.73
N VAL A 494 10.50 -11.21 8.64
CA VAL A 494 10.98 -11.09 10.02
C VAL A 494 12.05 -12.16 10.19
N ASN A 495 13.29 -11.78 10.51
CA ASN A 495 14.44 -12.67 10.63
C ASN A 495 14.32 -13.58 11.88
N ARG A 496 13.37 -14.52 11.87
CA ARG A 496 13.06 -15.45 12.96
C ARG A 496 13.82 -16.78 12.86
N GLY A 497 14.54 -17.02 11.76
CA GLY A 497 15.30 -18.26 11.58
C GLY A 497 14.52 -19.43 10.98
N HIS A 498 13.27 -19.21 10.57
CA HIS A 498 12.38 -20.23 10.03
C HIS A 498 11.90 -19.91 8.61
N VAL A 499 11.82 -20.92 7.75
CA VAL A 499 11.17 -20.87 6.42
C VAL A 499 10.20 -22.04 6.26
N SER A 500 9.22 -21.95 5.36
CA SER A 500 8.37 -23.11 5.07
C SER A 500 9.15 -24.19 4.30
N LEU A 501 8.74 -25.46 4.41
CA LEU A 501 9.34 -26.56 3.63
C LEU A 501 9.18 -26.36 2.10
N TYR A 502 8.12 -25.68 1.68
CA TYR A 502 7.94 -25.26 0.29
C TYR A 502 9.03 -24.27 -0.14
N ASN A 503 9.31 -23.26 0.70
CA ASN A 503 10.37 -22.29 0.42
C ASN A 503 11.76 -22.96 0.43
N LEU A 504 11.99 -23.94 1.31
CA LEU A 504 13.22 -24.75 1.28
C LEU A 504 13.41 -25.43 -0.07
N LYS A 505 12.36 -26.10 -0.58
CA LYS A 505 12.38 -26.72 -1.92
C LYS A 505 12.65 -25.70 -3.02
N GLN A 506 12.02 -24.53 -2.96
CA GLN A 506 12.25 -23.45 -3.93
C GLN A 506 13.68 -22.91 -3.90
N ILE A 507 14.28 -22.74 -2.71
CA ILE A 507 15.66 -22.25 -2.55
C ILE A 507 16.66 -23.26 -3.11
N ILE A 508 16.49 -24.55 -2.84
CA ILE A 508 17.36 -25.60 -3.37
C ILE A 508 17.25 -25.67 -4.90
N ALA A 509 16.03 -25.55 -5.43
CA ALA A 509 15.79 -25.50 -6.87
C ALA A 509 16.37 -24.23 -7.52
N SER A 510 16.23 -23.05 -6.89
CA SER A 510 16.75 -21.78 -7.43
C SER A 510 18.28 -21.74 -7.46
N LEU A 511 18.93 -22.46 -6.55
CA LEU A 511 20.38 -22.65 -6.52
C LEU A 511 20.88 -23.72 -7.51
N ASN A 512 19.96 -24.34 -8.28
CA ASN A 512 20.24 -25.45 -9.19
C ASN A 512 20.99 -26.61 -8.49
N PHE A 513 20.64 -26.89 -7.25
CA PHE A 513 21.13 -28.06 -6.52
C PHE A 513 20.15 -29.20 -6.74
N HIS A 514 20.64 -30.34 -7.23
CA HIS A 514 19.81 -31.51 -7.46
C HIS A 514 19.90 -32.44 -6.25
N ILE A 515 18.86 -32.45 -5.43
CA ILE A 515 18.73 -33.32 -4.26
C ILE A 515 17.44 -34.13 -4.42
N PRO A 516 17.49 -35.47 -4.35
CA PRO A 516 16.30 -36.31 -4.36
C PRO A 516 15.32 -35.93 -3.24
N ASP A 517 14.01 -36.05 -3.50
CA ASP A 517 12.98 -35.71 -2.51
C ASP A 517 13.14 -36.50 -1.20
N GLU A 518 13.48 -37.80 -1.28
CA GLU A 518 13.71 -38.65 -0.10
C GLU A 518 14.85 -38.15 0.81
N GLN A 519 15.87 -37.53 0.21
CA GLN A 519 17.01 -36.96 0.90
C GLN A 519 16.67 -35.59 1.51
N LEU A 520 15.84 -34.81 0.80
CA LEU A 520 15.37 -33.54 1.29
C LEU A 520 14.36 -33.70 2.44
N ASP A 521 13.56 -34.75 2.39
CA ASP A 521 12.64 -35.14 3.47
C ASP A 521 13.41 -35.56 4.73
N ALA A 522 14.57 -36.21 4.58
CA ALA A 522 15.47 -36.53 5.69
C ALA A 522 16.06 -35.28 6.36
N ILE A 523 16.43 -34.26 5.56
CA ILE A 523 16.87 -32.95 6.07
C ILE A 523 15.71 -32.23 6.77
N ALA A 524 14.53 -32.21 6.16
CA ALA A 524 13.33 -31.61 6.73
C ALA A 524 12.95 -32.25 8.07
N ALA A 525 13.02 -33.58 8.17
CA ALA A 525 12.73 -34.32 9.39
C ALA A 525 13.65 -33.97 10.57
N LYS A 526 14.90 -33.54 10.29
CA LYS A 526 15.88 -33.17 11.32
C LYS A 526 15.77 -31.73 11.80
N TYR A 527 15.38 -30.79 10.93
CA TYR A 527 15.44 -29.35 11.22
C TYR A 527 14.09 -28.61 11.20
N ALA A 528 12.98 -29.27 10.90
CA ALA A 528 11.66 -28.66 11.01
C ALA A 528 11.12 -28.65 12.46
N ASP A 529 10.52 -27.53 12.86
CA ASP A 529 9.84 -27.31 14.14
C ASP A 529 8.46 -26.64 13.97
N ASP A 530 7.84 -26.23 15.08
CA ASP A 530 6.51 -25.61 15.11
C ASP A 530 6.37 -24.33 14.28
N GLU A 531 7.48 -23.62 14.04
CA GLU A 531 7.50 -22.38 13.26
C GLU A 531 7.88 -22.62 11.79
N GLY A 532 8.38 -23.82 11.46
CA GLY A 532 8.78 -24.23 10.12
C GLY A 532 10.17 -24.85 10.09
N PHE A 533 10.83 -24.81 8.94
CA PHE A 533 12.20 -25.29 8.78
C PHE A 533 13.20 -24.31 9.38
N ASN A 534 13.94 -24.75 10.41
CA ASN A 534 14.95 -23.96 11.10
C ASN A 534 16.25 -23.91 10.30
N TYR A 535 16.34 -22.93 9.40
CA TYR A 535 17.50 -22.81 8.53
C TYR A 535 18.76 -22.35 9.27
N TRP A 536 18.66 -21.75 10.47
CA TRP A 536 19.84 -21.41 11.27
C TRP A 536 20.58 -22.64 11.76
N ARG A 537 19.85 -23.64 12.29
CA ARG A 537 20.45 -24.91 12.72
C ARG A 537 20.99 -25.70 11.54
N PHE A 538 20.24 -25.74 10.44
CA PHE A 538 20.68 -26.38 9.20
C PHE A 538 21.97 -25.77 8.65
N LEU A 539 22.06 -24.42 8.53
CA LEU A 539 23.26 -23.75 8.02
C LEU A 539 24.46 -23.92 8.96
N ALA A 540 24.25 -23.92 10.28
CA ALA A 540 25.31 -24.16 11.26
C ALA A 540 25.93 -25.56 11.14
N ASP A 541 25.13 -26.58 10.83
CA ASP A 541 25.61 -27.94 10.58
C ASP A 541 26.19 -28.10 9.16
N LEU A 542 25.70 -27.33 8.18
CA LEU A 542 26.15 -27.38 6.79
C LEU A 542 27.52 -26.72 6.60
N GLU A 543 27.68 -25.51 7.15
CA GLU A 543 28.92 -24.73 7.19
C GLU A 543 29.32 -24.47 8.66
N PRO A 544 29.94 -25.45 9.33
CA PRO A 544 30.41 -25.24 10.70
C PRO A 544 31.38 -24.05 10.72
N PRO A 545 31.16 -23.04 11.58
CA PRO A 545 32.01 -21.85 11.62
C PRO A 545 33.47 -22.27 11.86
N SER A 546 34.39 -21.71 11.08
CA SER A 546 35.83 -21.96 11.26
C SER A 546 36.23 -21.74 12.73
N LYS A 547 37.25 -22.45 13.23
CA LYS A 547 37.76 -22.22 14.61
C LYS A 547 38.10 -20.74 14.88
N GLU A 548 38.43 -19.97 13.85
CA GLU A 548 38.65 -18.52 13.89
C GLU A 548 37.35 -17.73 14.09
N SER A 549 36.23 -18.18 13.54
CA SER A 549 34.89 -17.59 13.70
C SER A 549 34.21 -17.96 15.02
N LEU A 550 34.64 -19.07 15.65
CA LEU A 550 34.24 -19.50 17.00
C LEU A 550 34.96 -18.71 18.11
N HIS A 551 35.97 -17.91 17.76
CA HIS A 551 36.52 -16.96 18.72
C HIS A 551 35.45 -15.90 18.98
N TYR A 552 34.77 -16.03 20.12
CA TYR A 552 33.78 -15.08 20.60
C TYR A 552 34.47 -13.72 20.73
N GLU A 553 34.42 -12.95 19.64
CA GLU A 553 34.99 -11.62 19.56
C GLU A 553 34.08 -10.61 20.24
N TYR A 554 32.86 -10.97 20.64
CA TYR A 554 31.95 -10.01 21.26
C TYR A 554 32.51 -9.45 22.58
N PRO A 555 33.09 -10.24 23.52
CA PRO A 555 33.77 -9.70 24.70
C PRO A 555 35.06 -8.99 24.35
N HIS A 556 35.80 -9.44 23.33
CA HIS A 556 37.05 -8.81 22.91
C HIS A 556 36.80 -7.51 22.13
N ARG A 557 35.63 -7.36 21.49
CA ARG A 557 35.13 -6.19 20.79
C ARG A 557 34.48 -5.24 21.78
N ILE A 558 33.75 -5.73 22.78
CA ILE A 558 33.31 -4.94 23.94
C ILE A 558 34.52 -4.49 24.75
N ALA A 559 35.54 -5.33 24.92
CA ALA A 559 36.79 -4.98 25.61
C ALA A 559 37.62 -4.02 24.77
N ARG A 560 37.76 -4.21 23.45
CA ARG A 560 38.38 -3.23 22.55
C ARG A 560 37.58 -1.94 22.45
N MET A 561 36.26 -1.98 22.49
CA MET A 561 35.40 -0.78 22.53
C MET A 561 35.45 -0.12 23.90
N ARG A 562 35.56 -0.86 25.00
CA ARG A 562 35.76 -0.33 26.36
C ARG A 562 37.16 0.23 26.52
N GLU A 563 38.18 -0.44 25.99
CA GLU A 563 39.55 0.07 25.95
C GLU A 563 39.65 1.25 24.99
N ALA A 564 38.97 1.24 23.84
CA ALA A 564 38.88 2.39 22.97
C ALA A 564 38.14 3.54 23.67
N PHE A 565 37.03 3.28 24.36
CA PHE A 565 36.25 4.24 25.17
C PHE A 565 36.97 4.70 26.45
N ASN A 566 37.97 3.96 26.91
CA ASN A 566 38.84 4.32 28.03
C ASN A 566 40.15 4.98 27.56
N LYS A 567 40.63 4.69 26.33
CA LYS A 567 41.85 5.25 25.70
C LYS A 567 41.57 6.54 24.93
N THR A 568 40.48 6.60 24.18
CA THR A 568 39.78 7.88 23.98
C THR A 568 39.20 8.13 25.34
N GLY A 569 39.88 8.90 26.20
CA GLY A 569 39.33 9.25 27.51
C GLY A 569 37.86 9.59 27.32
N LYS A 570 37.00 9.21 28.29
CA LYS A 570 35.64 9.76 28.41
C LYS A 570 35.71 11.17 27.83
N PRO A 571 34.85 11.57 26.86
CA PRO A 571 34.75 12.99 26.59
C PRO A 571 34.66 13.59 27.97
N VAL A 572 35.66 14.40 28.33
CA VAL A 572 35.58 15.17 29.56
C VAL A 572 34.23 15.80 29.38
N GLU A 573 33.23 15.35 30.16
CA GLU A 573 31.99 16.08 30.28
C GLU A 573 32.53 17.44 30.65
N ALA A 574 32.55 18.33 29.66
CA ALA A 574 33.20 19.62 29.73
C ALA A 574 32.34 20.40 30.68
N GLU A 575 32.59 20.13 31.95
CA GLU A 575 31.83 20.48 33.14
C GLU A 575 30.34 20.05 33.05
N PRO A 576 29.76 19.48 34.12
CA PRO A 576 28.35 19.68 34.31
C PRO A 576 28.19 21.18 34.51
N VAL A 577 27.82 21.91 33.46
CA VAL A 577 27.09 23.16 33.69
C VAL A 577 25.84 22.68 34.40
N ILE A 578 25.86 22.78 35.73
CA ILE A 578 24.67 22.67 36.54
C ILE A 578 23.79 23.80 36.03
N HIS A 579 22.96 23.51 35.04
CA HIS A 579 21.85 24.38 34.75
C HIS A 579 20.99 24.30 36.01
N ASP A 580 20.88 25.44 36.69
CA ASP A 580 19.78 25.70 37.59
C ASP A 580 18.46 25.28 36.91
N VAL A 581 17.44 25.00 37.72
CA VAL A 581 16.13 24.61 37.18
C VAL A 581 15.65 25.67 36.18
N GLU A 582 15.99 26.94 36.41
CA GLU A 582 15.72 28.06 35.52
C GLU A 582 16.36 27.89 34.13
N GLY A 583 17.67 27.59 34.04
CA GLY A 583 18.34 27.34 32.76
C GLY A 583 17.81 26.10 32.02
N ILE A 584 17.38 25.07 32.75
CA ILE A 584 16.72 23.90 32.14
C ILE A 584 15.33 24.29 31.60
N MET A 585 14.59 25.10 32.34
CA MET A 585 13.28 25.61 31.90
C MET A 585 13.42 26.50 30.67
N ASP A 586 14.43 27.36 30.61
CA ASP A 586 14.71 28.21 29.45
C ASP A 586 15.14 27.41 28.23
N TYR A 587 15.91 26.33 28.44
CA TYR A 587 16.22 25.36 27.39
C TYR A 587 14.93 24.75 26.81
N ILE A 588 14.03 24.26 27.67
CA ILE A 588 12.76 23.65 27.24
C ILE A 588 11.85 24.68 26.56
N LYS A 589 11.71 25.87 27.14
CA LYS A 589 10.96 27.00 26.56
C LYS A 589 11.40 27.29 25.13
N ARG A 590 12.71 27.35 24.91
CA ARG A 590 13.29 27.59 23.58
C ARG A 590 12.96 26.47 22.60
N GLU A 591 13.15 25.21 22.98
CA GLU A 591 12.85 24.08 22.09
C GLU A 591 11.36 24.01 21.75
N VAL A 592 10.50 24.25 22.74
CA VAL A 592 9.04 24.32 22.57
C VAL A 592 8.64 25.47 21.65
N TYR A 593 9.27 26.65 21.77
CA TYR A 593 9.06 27.79 20.88
C TYR A 593 9.48 27.48 19.43
N GLN A 594 10.70 26.96 19.24
CA GLN A 594 11.25 26.65 17.92
C GLN A 594 10.43 25.58 17.19
N GLN A 595 10.02 24.53 17.91
CA GLN A 595 9.29 23.40 17.34
C GLN A 595 7.76 23.60 17.36
N ARG A 596 7.27 24.74 17.90
CA ARG A 596 5.85 25.06 18.09
C ARG A 596 5.07 23.93 18.76
N ILE A 597 5.64 23.37 19.82
CA ILE A 597 5.07 22.23 20.53
C ILE A 597 4.00 22.72 21.50
N ARG A 598 2.82 22.10 21.48
CA ARG A 598 1.79 22.29 22.51
C ARG A 598 1.92 21.22 23.59
N LEU A 599 2.76 21.48 24.60
CA LEU A 599 3.11 20.50 25.64
C LEU A 599 1.88 19.89 26.32
N SER A 600 0.86 20.69 26.61
CA SER A 600 -0.34 20.24 27.31
C SER A 600 -1.12 19.13 26.59
N GLU A 601 -0.98 18.94 25.28
CA GLU A 601 -1.62 17.84 24.54
C GLU A 601 -0.92 16.49 24.78
N TRP A 602 0.40 16.50 24.97
CA TRP A 602 1.20 15.29 25.17
C TRP A 602 1.03 14.65 26.55
N PHE A 603 0.61 15.44 27.54
CA PHE A 603 0.35 14.96 28.90
C PHE A 603 -1.13 14.63 29.15
N ARG A 604 -2.06 15.14 28.31
CA ARG A 604 -3.50 14.99 28.51
C ARG A 604 -3.95 13.52 28.51
N ASP A 605 -3.37 12.69 27.65
CA ASP A 605 -3.70 11.27 27.55
C ASP A 605 -3.27 10.47 28.79
N TYR A 606 -2.30 10.97 29.55
CA TYR A 606 -1.79 10.34 30.76
C TYR A 606 -2.57 10.73 32.03
N ASP A 607 -3.42 11.76 31.95
CA ASP A 607 -4.30 12.27 33.01
C ASP A 607 -5.77 12.38 32.53
N PRO A 608 -6.45 11.25 32.25
CA PRO A 608 -7.83 11.25 31.76
C PRO A 608 -8.82 11.85 32.76
N LEU A 609 -8.49 11.84 34.06
CA LEU A 609 -9.30 12.37 35.14
C LEU A 609 -9.05 13.87 35.39
N LYS A 610 -8.12 14.50 34.65
CA LYS A 610 -7.77 15.92 34.71
C LYS A 610 -7.34 16.41 36.08
N HIS A 611 -6.73 15.56 36.90
CA HIS A 611 -6.29 15.90 38.26
C HIS A 611 -5.15 16.95 38.27
N GLY A 612 -4.42 17.09 37.18
CA GLY A 612 -3.29 18.01 37.04
C GLY A 612 -1.94 17.45 37.51
N HIS A 613 -1.91 16.17 37.89
CA HIS A 613 -0.70 15.44 38.26
C HIS A 613 -0.70 14.05 37.63
N ILE A 614 0.50 13.54 37.31
CA ILE A 614 0.71 12.20 36.75
C ILE A 614 1.89 11.53 37.44
N SER A 615 1.98 10.21 37.35
CA SER A 615 3.12 9.49 37.92
C SER A 615 4.43 9.84 37.22
N ARG A 616 5.54 9.79 37.97
CA ARG A 616 6.91 10.04 37.47
C ARG A 616 7.22 9.27 36.18
N GLN A 617 6.86 7.99 36.13
CA GLN A 617 7.08 7.15 34.95
C GLN A 617 6.29 7.63 33.72
N ARG A 618 5.04 8.08 33.91
CA ARG A 618 4.23 8.63 32.82
C ARG A 618 4.77 9.97 32.33
N PHE A 619 5.21 10.83 33.25
CA PHE A 619 5.84 12.10 32.93
C PHE A 619 7.11 11.91 32.08
N ARG A 620 8.03 11.02 32.49
CA ARG A 620 9.22 10.66 31.70
C ARG A 620 8.87 10.12 30.34
N ARG A 621 7.87 9.24 30.26
CA ARG A 621 7.42 8.65 28.99
C ARG A 621 6.86 9.72 28.05
N ALA A 622 6.04 10.63 28.55
CA ALA A 622 5.51 11.74 27.77
C ALA A 622 6.64 12.66 27.24
N LEU A 623 7.61 13.04 28.08
CA LEU A 623 8.76 13.84 27.67
C LEU A 623 9.67 13.11 26.67
N SER A 624 9.87 11.80 26.82
CA SER A 624 10.72 11.01 25.91
C SER A 624 10.16 10.90 24.48
N LEU A 625 8.87 11.15 24.29
CA LEU A 625 8.23 11.19 22.98
C LEU A 625 8.38 12.55 22.29
N LEU A 626 8.76 13.58 23.03
CA LEU A 626 8.99 14.91 22.48
C LEU A 626 10.36 14.96 21.80
N PRO A 627 10.54 15.75 20.73
CA PRO A 627 11.84 15.97 20.09
C PRO A 627 12.71 16.96 20.90
N ILE A 628 12.70 16.86 22.23
CA ILE A 628 13.45 17.71 23.16
C ILE A 628 14.48 16.82 23.87
N PRO A 629 15.77 16.89 23.49
CA PRO A 629 16.79 16.03 24.08
C PRO A 629 17.15 16.52 25.49
N LEU A 630 16.64 15.82 26.51
CA LEU A 630 16.95 16.07 27.92
C LEU A 630 17.84 14.96 28.49
N LYS A 631 18.85 15.34 29.27
CA LYS A 631 19.70 14.41 30.03
C LYS A 631 18.96 13.90 31.27
N GLU A 632 19.41 12.77 31.79
CA GLU A 632 18.82 12.14 32.99
C GLU A 632 18.92 13.03 34.24
N THR A 633 20.00 13.80 34.36
CA THR A 633 20.19 14.79 35.44
C THR A 633 19.20 15.95 35.33
N GLU A 634 19.00 16.48 34.12
CA GLU A 634 18.07 17.57 33.83
C GLU A 634 16.63 17.14 34.09
N LEU A 635 16.25 15.93 33.65
CA LEU A 635 14.96 15.31 33.97
C LEU A 635 14.76 15.21 35.48
N SER A 636 15.75 14.72 36.21
CA SER A 636 15.66 14.56 37.67
C SER A 636 15.49 15.91 38.39
N CYS A 637 16.09 16.99 37.88
CA CYS A 637 15.90 18.35 38.40
C CYS A 637 14.46 18.85 38.21
N ILE A 638 13.89 18.67 37.01
CA ILE A 638 12.49 19.06 36.70
C ILE A 638 11.51 18.24 37.55
N GLU A 639 11.74 16.93 37.68
CA GLU A 639 10.94 16.05 38.52
C GLU A 639 10.94 16.48 39.99
N GLY A 640 12.10 16.94 40.48
CA GLY A 640 12.23 17.48 41.82
C GLY A 640 11.45 18.78 42.01
N TYR A 641 11.50 19.68 41.03
CA TYR A 641 10.85 20.99 41.09
C TYR A 641 9.31 20.90 41.01
N PHE A 642 8.80 20.09 40.09
CA PHE A 642 7.35 19.93 39.87
C PHE A 642 6.73 18.76 40.67
N LYS A 643 7.42 18.27 41.70
CA LYS A 643 6.91 17.22 42.57
C LYS A 643 5.56 17.61 43.20
N ALA A 644 4.62 16.68 43.24
CA ALA A 644 3.34 16.84 43.94
C ALA A 644 3.48 16.51 45.44
N LYS A 645 2.36 16.53 46.19
CA LYS A 645 2.34 16.12 47.59
C LYS A 645 2.76 14.66 47.76
N ASP A 646 2.35 13.81 46.82
CA ASP A 646 2.77 12.41 46.76
C ASP A 646 4.11 12.28 46.05
N ALA A 647 5.03 11.52 46.65
CA ALA A 647 6.42 11.50 46.23
C ALA A 647 6.67 10.94 44.83
N ASN A 648 5.68 10.25 44.26
CA ASN A 648 5.76 9.59 42.96
C ASN A 648 4.92 10.30 41.87
N GLU A 649 4.34 11.45 42.19
CA GLU A 649 3.50 12.23 41.30
C GLU A 649 4.11 13.60 40.99
N ILE A 650 3.87 14.08 39.77
CA ILE A 650 4.43 15.32 39.23
C ILE A 650 3.28 16.19 38.73
N ARG A 651 3.28 17.46 39.14
CA ARG A 651 2.33 18.51 38.74
C ARG A 651 2.63 18.96 37.31
N TRP A 652 2.24 18.13 36.35
CA TRP A 652 2.52 18.37 34.94
C TRP A 652 1.80 19.62 34.39
N LYS A 653 0.64 20.01 34.96
CA LYS A 653 -0.06 21.23 34.56
C LYS A 653 0.76 22.47 34.89
N ASP A 654 1.28 22.56 36.11
CA ASP A 654 2.13 23.67 36.55
C ASP A 654 3.39 23.78 35.68
N PHE A 655 3.99 22.62 35.33
CA PHE A 655 5.10 22.56 34.37
C PHE A 655 4.69 23.11 32.99
N CYS A 656 3.54 22.71 32.46
CA CYS A 656 3.07 23.19 31.16
C CYS A 656 2.73 24.69 31.21
N GLU A 657 2.10 25.17 32.27
CA GLU A 657 1.75 26.59 32.43
C GLU A 657 3.00 27.47 32.45
N GLU A 658 4.04 27.06 33.17
CA GLU A 658 5.30 27.81 33.24
C GLU A 658 6.05 27.85 31.91
N ILE A 659 5.98 26.79 31.10
CA ILE A 659 6.53 26.79 29.74
C ILE A 659 5.64 27.59 28.78
N GLU A 660 4.31 27.47 28.87
CA GLU A 660 3.35 28.16 28.00
C GLU A 660 3.30 29.69 28.23
N GLN A 661 3.95 30.20 29.30
CA GLN A 661 4.20 31.64 29.50
C GLN A 661 4.97 32.29 28.33
N ILE A 662 5.71 31.52 27.52
CA ILE A 662 6.37 32.04 26.30
C ILE A 662 5.37 32.45 25.21
N PHE A 663 4.16 31.88 25.21
CA PHE A 663 3.13 32.16 24.21
C PHE A 663 2.02 33.05 24.77
N THR A 664 1.85 33.08 26.09
CA THR A 664 0.71 33.74 26.74
C THR A 664 1.16 34.47 28.00
N THR A 665 0.85 35.76 28.11
CA THR A 665 1.01 36.49 29.37
C THR A 665 -0.21 36.18 30.24
N PRO A 666 -0.07 35.45 31.36
CA PRO A 666 -1.21 35.10 32.20
C PRO A 666 -1.86 36.35 32.79
N PHE A 667 -3.19 36.33 32.89
CA PHE A 667 -4.04 37.38 33.48
C PHE A 667 -4.10 38.73 32.76
N LEU A 668 -3.78 38.78 31.46
CA LEU A 668 -3.98 40.00 30.64
C LEU A 668 -5.45 40.49 30.64
N GLU A 669 -6.40 39.56 30.86
CA GLU A 669 -7.83 39.85 31.03
C GLU A 669 -8.18 40.61 32.33
N LYS A 670 -7.31 40.56 33.34
CA LYS A 670 -7.49 41.23 34.64
C LYS A 670 -6.66 42.51 34.76
N ASP A 671 -5.57 42.62 34.01
CA ASP A 671 -4.74 43.83 33.95
C ASP A 671 -4.30 44.15 32.51
N PRO A 672 -5.13 44.90 31.77
CA PRO A 672 -4.88 45.23 30.37
C PRO A 672 -3.73 46.23 30.16
N LEU A 673 -3.16 46.81 31.21
CA LEU A 673 -1.99 47.71 31.14
C LEU A 673 -0.66 46.97 31.28
N LYS A 674 -0.68 45.65 31.54
CA LYS A 674 0.53 44.84 31.61
C LYS A 674 1.12 44.66 30.20
N GLU A 675 2.30 45.20 29.97
CA GLU A 675 3.04 44.99 28.72
C GLU A 675 3.31 43.49 28.52
N ALA A 676 3.03 42.99 27.32
CA ALA A 676 3.23 41.59 27.00
C ALA A 676 4.74 41.34 26.82
N ASP A 677 5.33 40.54 27.72
CA ASP A 677 6.70 40.06 27.58
C ASP A 677 6.78 39.13 26.37
N VAL A 678 7.26 39.65 25.24
CA VAL A 678 7.50 38.84 24.04
C VAL A 678 8.77 38.03 24.25
N TYR A 679 8.65 36.71 24.36
CA TYR A 679 9.80 35.83 24.39
C TYR A 679 10.57 35.93 23.05
N THR A 680 11.71 36.62 23.05
CA THR A 680 12.66 36.62 21.94
C THR A 680 13.63 35.46 22.11
N PRO A 681 13.59 34.41 21.25
CA PRO A 681 14.56 33.33 21.32
C PRO A 681 15.96 33.89 21.05
N GLU A 682 16.94 33.46 21.86
CA GLU A 682 18.34 33.76 21.59
C GLU A 682 18.73 33.27 20.20
N SER A 683 19.40 34.11 19.40
CA SER A 683 19.87 33.73 18.08
C SER A 683 20.84 32.54 18.20
N VAL A 684 20.72 31.56 17.29
CA VAL A 684 21.55 30.34 17.29
C VAL A 684 23.05 30.67 17.27
N VAL A 685 23.44 31.81 16.69
CA VAL A 685 24.83 32.25 16.62
C VAL A 685 25.38 32.82 17.93
N SER A 686 24.53 33.16 18.92
CA SER A 686 24.99 33.61 20.24
C SER A 686 25.77 32.53 20.99
N ARG A 687 25.57 31.26 20.59
CA ARG A 687 26.28 30.09 21.14
C ARG A 687 27.66 29.87 20.55
N ASN A 688 28.07 30.63 19.53
CA ASN A 688 29.40 30.50 18.95
C ASN A 688 30.43 31.03 19.96
N CYS A 689 31.12 30.14 20.65
CA CYS A 689 32.23 30.49 21.53
C CYS A 689 33.49 30.76 20.69
N LEU A 690 33.96 32.01 20.68
CA LEU A 690 35.20 32.40 20.01
C LEU A 690 36.34 32.57 21.02
N PRO A 691 37.59 32.24 20.65
CA PRO A 691 38.77 32.69 21.40
C PRO A 691 38.76 34.21 21.57
N ILE A 692 39.31 34.71 22.70
CA ILE A 692 39.30 36.14 23.05
C ILE A 692 39.81 37.01 21.89
N GLU A 693 40.96 36.65 21.31
CA GLU A 693 41.57 37.38 20.20
C GLU A 693 40.65 37.48 18.97
N MET A 694 39.93 36.40 18.65
CA MET A 694 38.96 36.38 17.54
C MET A 694 37.70 37.17 17.89
N SER A 695 37.23 37.10 19.13
CA SER A 695 36.09 37.90 19.59
C SER A 695 36.38 39.40 19.45
N GLU A 696 37.57 39.83 19.89
CA GLU A 696 38.01 41.22 19.74
C GLU A 696 38.17 41.63 18.27
N ALA A 697 38.65 40.73 17.40
CA ALA A 697 38.73 40.98 15.97
C ALA A 697 37.34 41.14 15.34
N ALA A 698 36.36 40.30 15.72
CA ALA A 698 34.97 40.45 15.29
C ALA A 698 34.38 41.79 15.76
N ASP A 699 34.61 42.18 17.02
CA ASP A 699 34.12 43.45 17.57
C ASP A 699 34.74 44.67 16.85
N ARG A 700 36.04 44.61 16.49
CA ARG A 700 36.69 45.66 15.68
C ARG A 700 36.03 45.76 14.30
N ALA A 701 35.79 44.62 13.65
CA ALA A 701 35.14 44.56 12.34
C ALA A 701 33.71 45.11 12.39
N MET A 702 32.91 44.70 13.38
CA MET A 702 31.54 45.18 13.59
C MET A 702 31.49 46.69 13.84
N ARG A 703 32.44 47.25 14.60
CA ARG A 703 32.55 48.70 14.80
C ARG A 703 32.86 49.46 13.52
N LYS A 704 33.78 48.96 12.69
CA LYS A 704 34.07 49.54 11.37
C LYS A 704 32.83 49.53 10.47
N ILE A 705 32.15 48.39 10.38
CA ILE A 705 30.96 48.22 9.53
C ILE A 705 29.79 49.06 10.04
N SER A 706 29.50 49.04 11.35
CA SER A 706 28.42 49.85 11.94
C SER A 706 28.65 51.35 11.77
N GLY A 707 29.89 51.83 11.90
CA GLY A 707 30.25 53.22 11.60
C GLY A 707 29.92 53.61 10.15
N MET A 708 30.26 52.76 9.19
CA MET A 708 29.96 52.98 7.77
C MET A 708 28.47 52.87 7.46
N VAL A 709 27.77 51.90 8.06
CA VAL A 709 26.32 51.71 7.92
C VAL A 709 25.56 52.92 8.45
N ARG A 710 25.97 53.47 9.60
CA ARG A 710 25.41 54.70 10.16
C ARG A 710 25.68 55.91 9.27
N ALA A 711 26.92 56.06 8.78
CA ALA A 711 27.30 57.17 7.91
C ALA A 711 26.54 57.17 6.58
N LYS A 712 26.34 55.99 5.99
CA LYS A 712 25.59 55.79 4.74
C LYS A 712 24.09 55.63 4.91
N ARG A 713 23.61 55.53 6.17
CA ARG A 713 22.20 55.27 6.53
C ARG A 713 21.58 54.11 5.74
N THR A 714 22.31 53.00 5.63
CA THR A 714 21.92 51.87 4.78
C THR A 714 21.28 50.76 5.60
N GLN A 715 20.11 50.26 5.17
CA GLN A 715 19.47 49.08 5.76
C GLN A 715 20.03 47.79 5.14
N LEU A 716 20.91 47.10 5.85
CA LEU A 716 21.61 45.88 5.39
C LEU A 716 20.68 44.73 5.01
N THR A 717 19.59 44.55 5.75
CA THR A 717 18.69 43.38 5.63
C THR A 717 18.07 43.26 4.24
N GLN A 718 17.78 44.39 3.58
CA GLN A 718 17.24 44.41 2.22
C GLN A 718 18.25 43.85 1.21
N TRP A 719 19.51 44.26 1.31
CA TRP A 719 20.56 43.85 0.38
C TRP A 719 20.96 42.39 0.54
N PHE A 720 20.90 41.84 1.75
CA PHE A 720 21.11 40.40 1.96
C PHE A 720 19.95 39.56 1.45
N ARG A 721 18.71 40.05 1.57
CA ARG A 721 17.50 39.35 1.09
C ARG A 721 17.56 39.04 -0.40
N ASP A 722 18.13 39.93 -1.21
CA ASP A 722 18.28 39.72 -2.66
C ASP A 722 19.16 38.50 -3.00
N PHE A 723 20.10 38.15 -2.11
CA PHE A 723 20.97 36.97 -2.26
C PHE A 723 20.39 35.71 -1.60
N ASP A 724 19.48 35.85 -0.63
CA ASP A 724 18.79 34.75 0.05
C ASP A 724 17.48 34.37 -0.64
N LYS A 725 17.61 33.72 -1.81
CA LYS A 725 16.47 33.18 -2.58
C LYS A 725 15.67 32.12 -1.82
N THR A 726 16.26 31.52 -0.78
CA THR A 726 15.64 30.46 0.02
C THR A 726 14.87 30.98 1.23
N HIS A 727 14.96 32.28 1.52
CA HIS A 727 14.39 32.92 2.70
C HIS A 727 14.78 32.22 4.01
N ARG A 728 16.01 31.74 4.09
CA ARG A 728 16.55 31.02 5.25
C ARG A 728 17.24 31.93 6.26
N MET A 729 17.37 33.21 5.93
CA MET A 729 18.07 34.22 6.74
C MET A 729 19.58 33.95 6.88
N THR A 730 20.13 33.13 5.98
CA THR A 730 21.55 32.76 5.95
C THR A 730 22.15 32.95 4.56
N LEU A 731 23.47 33.16 4.50
CA LEU A 731 24.23 33.30 3.25
C LEU A 731 25.58 32.60 3.34
N SER A 732 26.13 32.15 2.21
CA SER A 732 27.51 31.65 2.19
C SER A 732 28.49 32.78 2.52
N ALA A 733 29.63 32.44 3.14
CA ALA A 733 30.65 33.43 3.52
C ALA A 733 31.09 34.34 2.36
N GLY A 734 31.20 33.79 1.16
CA GLY A 734 31.54 34.56 -0.05
C GLY A 734 30.44 35.52 -0.49
N GLN A 735 29.16 35.13 -0.40
CA GLN A 735 28.04 36.01 -0.71
C GLN A 735 27.93 37.13 0.33
N PHE A 736 28.04 36.79 1.61
CA PHE A 736 28.02 37.74 2.72
C PHE A 736 29.10 38.81 2.58
N GLN A 737 30.35 38.40 2.33
CA GLN A 737 31.47 39.31 2.06
C GLN A 737 31.19 40.19 0.84
N ARG A 738 30.73 39.60 -0.27
CA ARG A 738 30.46 40.34 -1.51
C ARG A 738 29.39 41.41 -1.34
N VAL A 739 28.32 41.14 -0.59
CA VAL A 739 27.27 42.14 -0.32
C VAL A 739 27.84 43.34 0.43
N LEU A 740 28.56 43.10 1.53
CA LEU A 740 29.13 44.17 2.35
C LEU A 740 30.22 44.98 1.62
N THR A 741 31.03 44.32 0.80
CA THR A 741 32.04 44.99 -0.03
C THR A 741 31.40 45.81 -1.15
N ASN A 742 30.36 45.29 -1.82
CA ASN A 742 29.64 46.01 -2.88
C ASN A 742 28.90 47.24 -2.35
N LEU A 743 28.35 47.16 -1.13
CA LEU A 743 27.77 48.30 -0.42
C LEU A 743 28.83 49.32 0.02
N GLY A 744 30.12 48.96 -0.04
CA GLY A 744 31.24 49.73 0.44
C GLY A 744 31.13 50.02 1.94
N VAL A 745 30.55 49.10 2.72
CA VAL A 745 30.51 49.20 4.19
C VAL A 745 31.63 48.38 4.84
N ALA A 746 32.29 47.51 4.07
CA ALA A 746 33.43 46.71 4.50
C ALA A 746 34.72 47.05 3.72
N ILE A 747 35.16 48.32 3.79
CA ILE A 747 36.31 48.83 3.03
C ILE A 747 37.65 48.43 3.67
N ASP A 748 37.75 48.50 5.01
CA ASP A 748 39.01 48.26 5.75
C ASP A 748 38.92 47.07 6.70
N ILE A 749 38.37 45.95 6.21
CA ILE A 749 38.24 44.72 6.99
C ILE A 749 39.39 43.77 6.63
N SER A 750 40.23 43.44 7.62
CA SER A 750 41.36 42.52 7.42
C SER A 750 40.88 41.08 7.21
N LYS A 751 41.75 40.20 6.70
CA LYS A 751 41.43 38.77 6.54
C LYS A 751 41.12 38.11 7.89
N GLU A 752 41.81 38.51 8.95
CA GLU A 752 41.58 38.03 10.32
C GLU A 752 40.21 38.47 10.84
N GLU A 753 39.85 39.73 10.60
CA GLU A 753 38.54 40.29 10.96
C GLU A 753 37.39 39.60 10.21
N TRP A 754 37.58 39.28 8.93
CA TRP A 754 36.62 38.50 8.15
C TRP A 754 36.44 37.08 8.69
N ASN A 755 37.53 36.39 9.03
CA ASN A 755 37.46 35.06 9.61
C ASN A 755 36.74 35.09 10.96
N ALA A 756 36.98 36.13 11.76
CA ALA A 756 36.31 36.34 13.04
C ALA A 756 34.81 36.60 12.90
N LEU A 757 34.39 37.44 11.93
CA LEU A 757 32.97 37.66 11.62
C LEU A 757 32.29 36.36 11.16
N ASN A 758 32.92 35.62 10.26
CA ASN A 758 32.39 34.34 9.76
C ASN A 758 32.23 33.33 10.90
N ALA A 759 33.19 33.26 11.84
CA ALA A 759 33.13 32.39 13.00
C ALA A 759 32.04 32.81 14.00
N ARG A 760 31.83 34.12 14.20
CA ARG A 760 30.85 34.66 15.15
C ARG A 760 29.42 34.44 14.69
N TYR A 761 29.15 34.65 13.41
CA TYR A 761 27.81 34.52 12.83
C TYR A 761 27.60 33.19 12.10
N ARG A 762 28.46 32.20 12.37
CA ARG A 762 28.36 30.86 11.77
C ARG A 762 27.05 30.18 12.18
N HIS A 763 26.32 29.70 11.20
CA HIS A 763 25.10 28.93 11.36
C HIS A 763 25.20 27.64 10.53
N GLN A 764 25.17 26.50 11.22
CA GLN A 764 25.29 25.18 10.58
C GLN A 764 23.96 24.75 9.96
N ILE A 765 23.92 24.61 8.63
CA ILE A 765 22.79 24.06 7.89
C ILE A 765 23.21 22.72 7.28
N GLY A 766 22.92 21.64 8.00
CA GLY A 766 23.36 20.30 7.60
C GLY A 766 24.88 20.16 7.67
N LEU A 767 25.53 19.98 6.52
CA LEU A 767 27.00 19.86 6.40
C LEU A 767 27.67 21.18 5.97
N ILE A 768 26.91 22.26 5.80
CA ILE A 768 27.40 23.54 5.27
C ILE A 768 27.35 24.59 6.37
N ASP A 769 28.48 25.28 6.57
CA ASP A 769 28.58 26.45 7.44
C ASP A 769 28.18 27.72 6.64
N ASP A 770 26.96 28.21 6.87
CA ASP A 770 26.50 29.51 6.35
C ASP A 770 26.60 30.59 7.44
N ILE A 771 26.30 31.84 7.08
CA ILE A 771 26.31 33.00 7.98
C ILE A 771 24.90 33.50 8.20
N ASP A 772 24.46 33.62 9.45
CA ASP A 772 23.20 34.27 9.83
C ASP A 772 23.34 35.79 9.67
N TYR A 773 22.89 36.29 8.50
CA TYR A 773 23.00 37.71 8.19
C TYR A 773 21.97 38.55 8.96
N LEU A 774 20.90 37.94 9.49
CA LEU A 774 19.89 38.64 10.25
C LEU A 774 20.42 38.99 11.64
N ALA A 775 21.00 38.01 12.35
CA ALA A 775 21.67 38.24 13.62
C ALA A 775 22.79 39.28 13.50
N PHE A 776 23.59 39.18 12.43
CA PHE A 776 24.60 40.19 12.11
C PHE A 776 23.99 41.59 11.90
N SER A 777 22.93 41.70 11.10
CA SER A 777 22.29 42.98 10.82
C SER A 777 21.72 43.61 12.09
N ASP A 778 21.03 42.81 12.92
CA ASP A 778 20.39 43.29 14.15
C ASP A 778 21.44 43.80 15.16
N ASP A 779 22.60 43.15 15.27
CA ASP A 779 23.72 43.62 16.08
C ASP A 779 24.37 44.89 15.53
N ILE A 780 24.54 44.99 14.20
CA ILE A 780 25.08 46.18 13.55
C ILE A 780 24.16 47.38 13.73
N TYR A 781 22.84 47.20 13.62
CA TYR A 781 21.87 48.27 13.88
C TYR A 781 21.90 48.73 15.33
N ARG A 782 22.00 47.77 16.28
CA ARG A 782 22.14 48.09 17.71
C ARG A 782 23.40 48.92 17.96
N LEU A 783 24.54 48.54 17.38
CA LEU A 783 25.80 49.30 17.48
C LEU A 783 25.73 50.66 16.77
N ALA A 784 25.03 50.74 15.64
CA ALA A 784 24.85 51.98 14.89
C ALA A 784 23.84 52.94 15.55
N GLY A 785 23.01 52.46 16.48
CA GLY A 785 21.88 53.20 17.05
C GLY A 785 20.77 53.46 16.02
N MET A 786 20.53 52.51 15.13
CA MET A 786 19.50 52.59 14.09
C MET A 786 18.30 51.73 14.46
N GLU A 787 17.08 52.18 14.13
CA GLU A 787 15.86 51.39 14.30
C GLU A 787 15.84 50.21 13.32
N HIS A 788 15.55 49.02 13.87
CA HIS A 788 15.43 47.78 13.12
C HIS A 788 14.23 47.84 12.17
N ARG A 789 14.43 47.43 10.91
CA ARG A 789 13.34 47.04 9.99
C ARG A 789 12.33 48.16 9.68
N THR A 790 12.75 49.42 9.74
CA THR A 790 11.98 50.52 9.17
C THR A 790 12.00 50.40 7.64
N PRO A 791 10.82 50.44 6.98
CA PRO A 791 10.71 50.27 5.53
C PRO A 791 11.38 51.38 4.73
#